data_AF-A0A3E0QFA5-F1
#
_entry.id   AF-A0A3E0QFA5-F1
#
_cell.length_a   1.000
_cell.length_b   1.000
_cell.length_c   1.000
_cell.angle_alpha   90.00
_cell.angle_beta   90.00
_cell.angle_gamma   90.00
#
_symmetry.space_group_name_H-M   'P 1'
#
loop_
_entity.id
_entity.type
_entity.pdbx_description
1 polymer ?
#
loop_
_entity_poly.entity_id
_entity_poly.type
_entity_poly.pdbx_seq_one_letter_code
_entity_poly.pdbx_strand_id
1 'polypeptide(L)'
;MRNNFTKLSLPGFLLACILLSHPAFSQTDAGVTVILPSSPVCAGTQTVQAIVQNYGAVDITSVNVGWEVNGVAQTSASYSGLISAGNSDTVTLGNFNFSSFLSYSIRAYTSNPNGGADANNANDTLTESGIVVRLNGTYTIGGTSPDFANVPNAVAALHSSGICGPVVFNIRAGVDTIQTVINAITGASSTNTITFQSENGDSSSVVLVYASSPDGVPPNYLIRLNGADHLIFRKLTLMRSGIEPYARVIEFTNHATFNTITNCRLVGAVNTVTNSLSAIIYSTTSSATNDSMNTFTNNRIENGSLGIYMNGNGPSSLESDLVISNNTFVNQYSKAMQMSNLANVQIINNQISSSSTYLGYAAMSLAVSQRSQMIARNKISGITGSGIYLEDCSGFNSVPGIVANNFIQVSDSVGISLAGGNYQDIVHNSVHITGSSASSRAFTASGIGTGKIVKNNIFANTGTGYCYVISNHPTSGIDSSNFNNLYHVGTNLGNYNGTNRTSLAQWRSSFQKDSNSVSINPQFISTTDLHATSIAMDNLGNPLANVTTDIDGQTRSLSTPDIGADEYSGVSRDLGVTAVLAPLNNACGENNMEVKVIVTNFGGAVETGFNVTCELSGTLSTTLNGTFSGNLNPGANDTLTFATTVNTSAGGTLNLKSYTNLAFDVNNTNDTISVSRNIIGIPAMPVVMGDSICGPGSANLSASSSDTLRWFAGPSGGSVLGTGSSFNTGNISSTTNFYVSAHNGCPSARVAVVATVLPLPVVNLGNDVTVVSPNSATFNAGVGFSSYLWSPGGQTTPSINVNVQDCYTVTVTDANNCSNSDTACLFVVQPTDVGVSTVLSPANNDCAKTSTIVSVVVRNHGTDPAIGIPVTVNISGLVTASFMDTVPNLAAGDSIIRVLGSINTMGGGTVNVEAITSYNADPNMTNDTLRTSATLVTEPALPVGLGGSRCGSGAIAISAVASATIQWYDAPSGGNLLFTGNTLTIPNLTASTTFYAQNGNTCNNQNRTPVDATIHPLPSVNLGNDTIVTGPITLDAGAGFTSYNWSTGATTQTIVAGVSDTYIVTVQDANGCFNSDTIVVTISVGLNEISNIQVMAVYPNPAENEVFIEISNAVKGNVQIKVMDMNGKIYIFDDASDNKGNLRRNYQLGNLAKGIYLIQLISESGVSVSKLVLQ
;
A
#
# COMPACT_ATOMS: atom_id res chain seq x y z
N MET A 1 17.12 67.20 46.24
CA MET A 1 17.61 67.81 47.50
C MET A 1 19.13 67.84 47.42
N ARG A 2 19.73 69.02 47.14
CA ARG A 2 20.67 69.79 48.01
C ARG A 2 21.92 68.97 48.43
N ASN A 3 23.17 69.37 48.26
CA ASN A 3 23.80 70.68 47.98
C ASN A 3 25.28 70.49 47.55
N ASN A 4 25.80 71.52 46.88
CA ASN A 4 27.16 71.77 46.43
C ASN A 4 28.24 71.74 47.54
N PHE A 5 29.50 71.48 47.16
CA PHE A 5 30.66 72.12 47.79
C PHE A 5 31.68 72.61 46.75
N THR A 6 31.97 73.90 46.85
CA THR A 6 32.93 74.71 46.11
C THR A 6 34.24 74.88 46.89
N LYS A 7 35.32 75.16 46.13
CA LYS A 7 36.62 75.72 46.55
C LYS A 7 36.53 76.80 47.65
N LEU A 8 37.56 76.87 48.52
CA LEU A 8 38.16 78.14 48.92
C LEU A 8 39.64 77.99 49.33
N SER A 9 40.39 79.03 48.97
CA SER A 9 41.83 79.33 49.07
C SER A 9 42.37 79.65 50.47
N LEU A 10 43.70 79.63 50.65
CA LEU A 10 44.46 80.76 51.28
C LEU A 10 45.98 80.70 50.90
N PRO A 11 46.70 81.84 50.98
CA PRO A 11 47.85 82.20 50.15
C PRO A 11 49.21 82.05 50.85
N GLY A 12 50.28 82.15 50.06
CA GLY A 12 51.67 82.02 50.49
C GLY A 12 52.27 83.26 51.18
N PHE A 13 53.39 83.01 51.85
CA PHE A 13 54.45 83.97 52.10
C PHE A 13 55.81 83.27 51.93
N LEU A 14 56.66 83.92 51.15
CA LEU A 14 58.04 83.57 50.83
C LEU A 14 58.96 83.75 52.06
N LEU A 15 59.88 82.83 52.31
CA LEU A 15 61.18 83.17 52.89
C LEU A 15 62.26 82.26 52.30
N ALA A 16 63.24 82.90 51.67
CA ALA A 16 64.37 82.27 51.01
C ALA A 16 65.57 82.12 51.97
N CYS A 17 66.38 81.11 51.64
CA CYS A 17 67.83 81.01 51.86
C CYS A 17 68.34 80.39 53.17
N ILE A 18 68.91 79.17 53.03
CA ILE A 18 70.32 78.75 53.25
C ILE A 18 70.25 77.22 53.46
N LEU A 19 70.34 76.39 52.41
CA LEU A 19 71.59 75.85 51.87
C LEU A 19 72.60 75.46 52.97
N LEU A 20 72.33 74.34 53.63
CA LEU A 20 73.39 73.39 54.00
C LEU A 20 73.17 72.11 53.19
N SER A 21 73.72 72.16 51.98
CA SER A 21 74.19 71.01 51.23
C SER A 21 75.01 70.11 52.14
N HIS A 22 74.39 69.04 52.63
CA HIS A 22 75.13 67.79 52.78
C HIS A 22 75.35 67.26 51.36
N PRO A 23 76.52 66.69 51.05
CA PRO A 23 76.81 66.25 49.70
C PRO A 23 75.69 65.29 49.28
N ALA A 24 75.04 65.59 48.16
CA ALA A 24 74.40 64.56 47.37
C ALA A 24 75.52 63.59 47.00
N PHE A 25 75.76 62.60 47.87
CA PHE A 25 76.45 61.42 47.43
C PHE A 25 75.66 60.94 46.22
N SER A 26 76.37 60.79 45.11
CA SER A 26 75.94 59.99 43.98
C SER A 26 75.57 58.61 44.56
N GLN A 27 74.29 58.43 44.86
CA GLN A 27 73.73 57.23 45.45
C GLN A 27 72.90 56.53 44.38
N THR A 28 73.26 55.28 44.15
CA THR A 28 72.50 54.31 43.36
C THR A 28 71.46 53.69 44.27
N ASP A 29 70.17 53.81 43.91
CA ASP A 29 69.04 53.29 44.67
C ASP A 29 68.03 52.71 43.67
N ALA A 30 67.94 51.38 43.65
CA ALA A 30 67.14 50.60 42.71
C ALA A 30 66.02 49.88 43.47
N GLY A 31 64.77 50.30 43.30
CA GLY A 31 63.62 49.65 43.93
C GLY A 31 62.75 48.87 42.94
N VAL A 32 62.03 47.85 43.42
CA VAL A 32 61.02 47.13 42.63
C VAL A 32 59.65 47.76 42.85
N THR A 33 58.98 48.15 41.76
CA THR A 33 57.70 48.87 41.84
C THR A 33 56.50 48.06 41.37
N VAL A 34 56.71 47.12 40.44
CA VAL A 34 55.67 46.24 39.90
C VAL A 34 56.27 44.88 39.60
N ILE A 35 55.51 43.81 39.87
CA ILE A 35 55.80 42.45 39.40
C ILE A 35 54.73 42.07 38.37
N LEU A 36 55.16 41.55 37.22
CA LEU A 36 54.31 40.99 36.18
C LEU A 36 54.60 39.48 36.03
N PRO A 37 53.61 38.65 35.68
CA PRO A 37 52.22 39.02 35.44
C PRO A 37 51.48 39.40 36.73
N SER A 38 50.57 40.38 36.66
CA SER A 38 49.69 40.75 37.77
C SER A 38 48.50 39.79 37.89
N SER A 39 47.93 39.69 39.08
CA SER A 39 46.74 38.86 39.33
C SER A 39 45.51 39.42 38.59
N PRO A 40 44.66 38.58 37.94
CA PRO A 40 44.80 37.14 37.75
C PRO A 40 45.55 36.77 36.45
N VAL A 41 46.36 35.71 36.51
CA VAL A 41 47.26 35.24 35.43
C VAL A 41 46.71 34.01 34.69
N CYS A 42 47.04 33.81 33.43
CA CYS A 42 46.71 32.58 32.72
C CYS A 42 47.53 31.37 33.18
N ALA A 43 46.90 30.19 33.22
CA ALA A 43 47.62 28.94 33.35
C ALA A 43 48.60 28.73 32.18
N GLY A 44 49.72 28.06 32.45
CA GLY A 44 50.80 27.82 31.50
C GLY A 44 52.06 28.65 31.78
N THR A 45 53.01 28.56 30.86
CA THR A 45 54.29 29.28 30.97
C THR A 45 54.09 30.77 30.68
N GLN A 46 54.40 31.61 31.66
CA GLN A 46 54.31 33.06 31.58
C GLN A 46 55.68 33.67 31.82
N THR A 47 55.97 34.75 31.09
CA THR A 47 57.16 35.58 31.34
C THR A 47 56.94 36.37 32.63
N VAL A 48 57.82 36.19 33.61
CA VAL A 48 57.84 36.96 34.85
C VAL A 48 58.78 38.14 34.68
N GLN A 49 58.33 39.33 35.03
CA GLN A 49 59.08 40.58 34.90
C GLN A 49 58.97 41.41 36.19
N ALA A 50 59.97 42.22 36.48
CA ALA A 50 59.91 43.25 37.50
C ALA A 50 60.17 44.62 36.86
N ILE A 51 59.36 45.62 37.21
CA ILE A 51 59.66 47.01 36.90
C ILE A 51 60.57 47.53 38.00
N VAL A 52 61.80 47.91 37.62
CA VAL A 52 62.79 48.46 38.52
C VAL A 52 62.85 49.97 38.31
N GLN A 53 62.66 50.74 39.38
CA GLN A 53 62.74 52.19 39.37
C GLN A 53 64.04 52.67 40.02
N ASN A 54 64.67 53.67 39.41
CA ASN A 54 65.80 54.37 39.99
C ASN A 54 65.29 55.51 40.90
N TYR A 55 65.38 55.32 42.21
CA TYR A 55 65.06 56.34 43.21
C TYR A 55 66.26 57.24 43.55
N GLY A 56 67.46 56.84 43.11
CA GLY A 56 68.71 57.55 43.33
C GLY A 56 68.94 58.69 42.35
N ALA A 57 69.98 59.49 42.63
CA ALA A 57 70.40 60.60 41.77
C ALA A 57 71.39 60.17 40.67
N VAL A 58 71.79 58.89 40.64
CA VAL A 58 72.78 58.31 39.73
C VAL A 58 72.10 57.32 38.80
N ASP A 59 72.37 57.43 37.51
CA ASP A 59 71.85 56.48 36.53
C ASP A 59 72.28 55.04 36.85
N ILE A 60 71.32 54.10 36.81
CA ILE A 60 71.58 52.67 36.97
C ILE A 60 71.92 52.09 35.60
N THR A 61 73.14 51.58 35.46
CA THR A 61 73.68 50.89 34.28
C THR A 61 73.69 49.36 34.41
N SER A 62 73.61 48.86 35.65
CA SER A 62 73.45 47.44 35.96
C SER A 62 72.78 47.24 37.31
N VAL A 63 71.97 46.19 37.45
CA VAL A 63 71.38 45.76 38.74
C VAL A 63 71.03 44.27 38.64
N ASN A 64 71.22 43.53 39.73
CA ASN A 64 70.78 42.13 39.81
C ASN A 64 69.40 42.07 40.46
N VAL A 65 68.47 41.36 39.84
CA VAL A 65 67.11 41.16 40.36
C VAL A 65 66.94 39.68 40.70
N GLY A 66 66.94 39.38 42.00
CA GLY A 66 66.58 38.08 42.53
C GLY A 66 65.07 37.94 42.61
N TRP A 67 64.55 36.72 42.50
CA TRP A 67 63.13 36.47 42.60
C TRP A 67 62.79 35.06 43.08
N GLU A 68 61.61 34.92 43.66
CA GLU A 68 61.11 33.68 44.28
C GLU A 68 59.64 33.47 43.88
N VAL A 69 59.25 32.20 43.72
CA VAL A 69 57.85 31.81 43.57
C VAL A 69 57.47 30.89 44.72
N ASN A 70 56.44 31.25 45.48
CA ASN A 70 56.00 30.55 46.70
C ASN A 70 57.13 30.31 47.72
N GLY A 71 58.04 31.28 47.84
CA GLY A 71 59.22 31.19 48.71
C GLY A 71 60.36 30.31 48.17
N VAL A 72 60.25 29.78 46.94
CA VAL A 72 61.31 29.04 46.28
C VAL A 72 62.08 29.96 45.34
N ALA A 73 63.36 30.17 45.64
CA ALA A 73 64.26 31.02 44.84
C ALA A 73 64.43 30.51 43.41
N GLN A 74 64.41 31.44 42.47
CA GLN A 74 64.64 31.24 41.04
C GLN A 74 65.99 31.82 40.63
N THR A 75 66.45 31.53 39.41
CA THR A 75 67.69 32.11 38.88
C THR A 75 67.55 33.62 38.72
N SER A 76 68.42 34.39 39.37
CA SER A 76 68.44 35.86 39.29
C SER A 76 68.67 36.36 37.88
N ALA A 77 67.99 37.44 37.52
CA ALA A 77 68.21 38.15 36.27
C ALA A 77 69.16 39.34 36.46
N SER A 78 69.93 39.67 35.43
CA SER A 78 70.76 40.87 35.41
C SER A 78 70.21 41.85 34.39
N TYR A 79 70.13 43.11 34.77
CA TYR A 79 69.79 44.22 33.88
C TYR A 79 71.05 44.88 33.31
N SER A 80 71.05 45.21 32.02
CA SER A 80 72.20 45.78 31.29
C SER A 80 71.82 46.94 30.36
N GLY A 81 70.97 47.86 30.84
CA GLY A 81 70.55 49.08 30.14
C GLY A 81 70.82 50.35 30.96
N LEU A 82 70.18 51.47 30.63
CA LEU A 82 70.29 52.74 31.38
C LEU A 82 68.94 53.12 31.97
N ILE A 83 68.84 53.15 33.30
CA ILE A 83 67.68 53.71 34.02
C ILE A 83 68.11 55.05 34.62
N SER A 84 67.77 56.16 33.95
CA SER A 84 68.09 57.48 34.47
C SER A 84 67.39 57.78 35.80
N ALA A 85 67.96 58.68 36.60
CA ALA A 85 67.37 59.09 37.88
C ALA A 85 65.87 59.45 37.75
N GLY A 86 65.03 58.84 38.59
CA GLY A 86 63.57 59.02 38.60
C GLY A 86 62.79 58.16 37.59
N ASN A 87 63.46 57.54 36.60
CA ASN A 87 62.83 56.66 35.62
C ASN A 87 62.80 55.20 36.08
N SER A 88 62.08 54.36 35.34
CA SER A 88 62.00 52.91 35.55
C SER A 88 62.19 52.15 34.25
N ASP A 89 62.62 50.90 34.32
CA ASP A 89 62.68 49.99 33.18
C ASP A 89 62.20 48.58 33.57
N THR A 90 61.85 47.77 32.57
CA THR A 90 61.34 46.40 32.76
C THR A 90 62.47 45.39 32.70
N VAL A 91 62.68 44.65 33.78
CA VAL A 91 63.63 43.53 33.85
C VAL A 91 62.86 42.22 33.66
N THR A 92 63.22 41.46 32.63
CA THR A 92 62.67 40.11 32.45
C THR A 92 63.40 39.14 33.39
N LEU A 93 62.67 38.56 34.33
CA LEU A 93 63.21 37.68 35.38
C LEU A 93 63.38 36.24 34.90
N GLY A 94 62.46 35.78 34.05
CA GLY A 94 62.46 34.45 33.48
C GLY A 94 61.06 34.00 33.06
N ASN A 95 60.90 32.71 32.80
CA ASN A 95 59.61 32.11 32.51
C ASN A 95 59.20 31.18 33.66
N PHE A 96 57.95 31.26 34.11
CA PHE A 96 57.40 30.38 35.15
C PHE A 96 56.09 29.73 34.69
N ASN A 97 55.91 28.45 35.02
CA ASN A 97 54.71 27.69 34.64
C ASN A 97 53.65 27.76 35.75
N PHE A 98 52.60 28.55 35.54
CA PHE A 98 51.48 28.68 36.46
C PHE A 98 50.47 27.54 36.23
N SER A 99 50.32 26.65 37.21
CA SER A 99 49.31 25.58 37.15
C SER A 99 47.93 26.09 37.59
N SER A 100 46.87 25.66 36.90
CA SER A 100 45.47 25.93 37.28
C SER A 100 45.18 25.53 38.72
N PHE A 101 44.21 26.19 39.35
CA PHE A 101 43.73 25.94 40.73
C PHE A 101 44.69 26.26 41.87
N LEU A 102 45.88 26.76 41.57
CA LEU A 102 46.83 27.20 42.59
C LEU A 102 46.85 28.73 42.67
N SER A 103 47.09 29.24 43.88
CA SER A 103 47.48 30.62 44.08
C SER A 103 49.00 30.71 44.22
N TYR A 104 49.58 31.78 43.70
CA TYR A 104 51.01 32.01 43.75
C TYR A 104 51.35 33.30 44.49
N SER A 105 52.54 33.33 45.07
CA SER A 105 53.21 34.53 45.56
C SER A 105 54.53 34.68 44.81
N ILE A 106 54.75 35.84 44.20
CA ILE A 106 56.01 36.18 43.55
C ILE A 106 56.67 37.29 44.35
N ARG A 107 57.90 37.05 44.77
CA ARG A 107 58.74 38.05 45.42
C ARG A 107 59.89 38.41 44.51
N ALA A 108 60.13 39.69 44.23
CA ALA A 108 61.28 40.17 43.49
C ALA A 108 62.04 41.19 44.34
N TYR A 109 63.37 41.16 44.26
CA TYR A 109 64.24 42.06 45.00
C TYR A 109 65.49 42.43 44.22
N THR A 110 65.86 43.71 44.26
CA THR A 110 67.06 44.26 43.64
C THR A 110 68.28 44.10 44.54
N SER A 111 69.47 44.07 43.93
CA SER A 111 70.74 44.08 44.64
C SER A 111 71.87 44.55 43.72
N ASN A 112 72.92 45.11 44.33
CA ASN A 112 74.15 45.53 43.65
C ASN A 112 73.95 46.51 42.46
N PRO A 113 73.19 47.60 42.60
CA PRO A 113 73.07 48.58 41.52
C PRO A 113 74.45 49.18 41.20
N ASN A 114 74.83 49.17 39.92
CA ASN A 114 76.16 49.51 39.40
C ASN A 114 77.32 48.74 40.07
N GLY A 115 77.06 47.57 40.66
CA GLY A 115 78.05 46.79 41.41
C GLY A 115 78.38 47.32 42.82
N GLY A 116 77.62 48.32 43.30
CA GLY A 116 77.80 48.96 44.61
C GLY A 116 76.67 48.66 45.61
N ALA A 117 76.71 49.31 46.78
CA ALA A 117 75.63 49.20 47.76
C ALA A 117 74.40 50.03 47.34
N ASP A 118 73.21 49.47 47.54
CA ASP A 118 71.96 50.23 47.43
C ASP A 118 71.82 51.17 48.62
N ALA A 119 71.35 52.40 48.38
CA ALA A 119 71.23 53.43 49.40
C ALA A 119 69.95 53.32 50.24
N ASN A 120 68.89 52.67 49.75
CA ASN A 120 67.63 52.56 50.46
C ASN A 120 66.98 51.18 50.31
N ASN A 121 67.44 50.23 51.13
CA ASN A 121 66.98 48.85 51.06
C ASN A 121 65.47 48.63 51.35
N ALA A 122 64.74 49.67 51.77
CA ALA A 122 63.31 49.57 52.06
C ALA A 122 62.43 49.46 50.80
N ASN A 123 62.93 49.89 49.63
CA ASN A 123 62.22 49.79 48.35
C ASN A 123 62.74 48.64 47.46
N ASP A 124 63.80 47.93 47.86
CA ASP A 124 64.42 46.87 47.07
C ASP A 124 63.46 45.72 46.78
N THR A 125 62.56 45.41 47.72
CA THR A 125 61.74 44.19 47.67
C THR A 125 60.27 44.51 47.48
N LEU A 126 59.64 43.84 46.51
CA LEU A 126 58.20 43.76 46.37
C LEU A 126 57.76 42.29 46.43
N THR A 127 56.62 42.01 47.08
CA THR A 127 55.99 40.70 47.06
C THR A 127 54.55 40.84 46.62
N GLU A 128 54.23 40.26 45.47
CA GLU A 128 52.87 40.13 44.97
C GLU A 128 52.31 38.77 45.42
N SER A 129 51.31 38.76 46.29
CA SER A 129 50.72 37.54 46.85
C SER A 129 49.27 37.37 46.43
N GLY A 130 48.81 36.11 46.38
CA GLY A 130 47.43 35.82 46.00
C GLY A 130 47.19 35.96 44.50
N ILE A 131 48.21 35.69 43.69
CA ILE A 131 48.08 35.64 42.22
C ILE A 131 47.20 34.45 41.88
N VAL A 132 45.96 34.74 41.43
CA VAL A 132 44.97 33.73 41.06
C VAL A 132 45.18 33.33 39.60
N VAL A 133 45.17 32.03 39.33
CA VAL A 133 45.31 31.50 37.97
C VAL A 133 43.94 31.32 37.32
N ARG A 134 43.71 32.00 36.19
CA ARG A 134 42.50 31.92 35.37
C ARG A 134 42.33 30.53 34.76
N LEU A 135 41.08 30.10 34.59
CA LEU A 135 40.79 28.82 33.96
C LEU A 135 41.05 28.87 32.45
N ASN A 136 41.59 27.77 31.94
CA ASN A 136 41.82 27.52 30.53
C ASN A 136 41.87 25.99 30.31
N GLY A 137 41.24 25.48 29.25
CA GLY A 137 41.26 24.06 28.90
C GLY A 137 40.07 23.26 29.44
N THR A 138 40.25 21.95 29.55
CA THR A 138 39.17 21.00 29.89
C THR A 138 39.30 20.53 31.34
N TYR A 139 38.17 20.43 32.02
CA TYR A 139 38.04 19.99 33.42
C TYR A 139 36.91 18.98 33.58
N THR A 140 36.98 18.14 34.59
CA THR A 140 35.99 17.11 34.93
C THR A 140 35.14 17.50 36.12
N ILE A 141 33.84 17.17 36.08
CA ILE A 141 32.90 17.38 37.20
C ILE A 141 32.28 16.05 37.60
N GLY A 142 32.35 15.71 38.90
CA GLY A 142 31.72 14.52 39.48
C GLY A 142 32.45 13.19 39.20
N GLY A 143 32.00 12.13 39.88
CA GLY A 143 32.63 10.80 39.83
C GLY A 143 33.86 10.66 40.74
N THR A 144 34.76 9.72 40.45
CA THR A 144 35.98 9.47 41.23
C THR A 144 37.10 10.44 40.81
N SER A 145 37.70 11.15 41.78
CA SER A 145 38.80 12.11 41.56
C SER A 145 38.54 13.15 40.44
N PRO A 146 37.47 13.96 40.52
CA PRO A 146 37.22 15.03 39.55
C PRO A 146 38.03 16.30 39.85
N ASP A 147 38.15 17.19 38.86
CA ASP A 147 38.65 18.56 39.07
C ASP A 147 37.69 19.36 39.96
N PHE A 148 36.37 19.15 39.79
CA PHE A 148 35.33 19.73 40.63
C PHE A 148 34.33 18.68 41.12
N ALA A 149 33.93 18.78 42.38
CA ALA A 149 32.96 17.84 42.96
C ALA A 149 31.58 17.91 42.28
N ASN A 150 31.10 19.11 41.96
CA ASN A 150 29.78 19.38 41.35
C ASN A 150 29.80 20.69 40.55
N VAL A 151 28.69 20.97 39.86
CA VAL A 151 28.53 22.19 39.04
C VAL A 151 28.66 23.48 39.86
N PRO A 152 28.03 23.64 41.04
CA PRO A 152 28.24 24.81 41.89
C PRO A 152 29.71 25.10 42.23
N ASN A 153 30.53 24.07 42.51
CA ASN A 153 31.97 24.25 42.76
C ASN A 153 32.73 24.78 41.52
N ALA A 154 32.40 24.28 40.32
CA ALA A 154 32.98 24.78 39.08
C ALA A 154 32.58 26.24 38.80
N VAL A 155 31.31 26.60 39.06
CA VAL A 155 30.82 27.98 38.92
C VAL A 155 31.51 28.93 39.90
N ALA A 156 31.74 28.52 41.15
CA ALA A 156 32.50 29.31 42.12
C ALA A 156 33.94 29.58 41.66
N ALA A 157 34.58 28.61 40.99
CA ALA A 157 35.91 28.80 40.41
C ALA A 157 35.89 29.79 39.23
N LEU A 158 34.88 29.71 38.36
CA LEU A 158 34.68 30.71 37.29
C LEU A 158 34.51 32.12 37.85
N HIS A 159 33.76 32.31 38.94
CA HIS A 159 33.57 33.63 39.57
C HIS A 159 34.84 34.17 40.22
N SER A 160 35.61 33.30 40.88
CA SER A 160 36.82 33.73 41.60
C SER A 160 38.00 34.02 40.67
N SER A 161 38.14 33.25 39.59
CA SER A 161 39.35 33.25 38.76
C SER A 161 39.12 33.84 37.37
N GLY A 162 37.89 33.83 36.86
CA GLY A 162 37.61 34.11 35.45
C GLY A 162 38.30 33.11 34.52
N ILE A 163 38.35 33.46 33.24
CA ILE A 163 38.99 32.64 32.20
C ILE A 163 39.94 33.47 31.35
N CYS A 164 40.83 32.80 30.63
CA CYS A 164 41.62 33.45 29.58
C CYS A 164 41.87 32.62 28.33
N GLY A 165 41.21 31.48 28.23
CA GLY A 165 41.03 30.71 27.02
C GLY A 165 39.69 29.99 27.08
N PRO A 166 39.33 29.21 26.05
CA PRO A 166 38.16 28.36 26.09
C PRO A 166 38.20 27.40 27.28
N VAL A 167 37.08 27.26 27.98
CA VAL A 167 36.92 26.34 29.12
C VAL A 167 35.83 25.31 28.81
N VAL A 168 36.13 24.04 29.03
CA VAL A 168 35.17 22.93 28.86
C VAL A 168 35.06 22.14 30.16
N PHE A 169 33.86 22.02 30.70
CA PHE A 169 33.54 21.15 31.82
C PHE A 169 32.87 19.88 31.31
N ASN A 170 33.59 18.76 31.38
CA ASN A 170 33.10 17.40 31.14
C ASN A 170 32.46 16.85 32.42
N ILE A 171 31.13 16.81 32.44
CA ILE A 171 30.35 16.29 33.56
C ILE A 171 30.20 14.79 33.38
N ARG A 172 30.62 14.01 34.38
CA ARG A 172 30.51 12.55 34.35
C ARG A 172 29.08 12.09 34.59
N ALA A 173 28.75 10.90 34.07
CA ALA A 173 27.39 10.36 34.14
C ALA A 173 26.87 10.26 35.59
N GLY A 174 25.61 10.66 35.79
CA GLY A 174 24.96 10.69 37.09
C GLY A 174 23.77 11.65 37.17
N VAL A 175 23.09 11.63 38.31
CA VAL A 175 22.05 12.59 38.66
C VAL A 175 22.57 13.47 39.79
N ASP A 176 22.55 14.79 39.59
CA ASP A 176 23.01 15.76 40.59
C ASP A 176 21.89 16.77 40.88
N THR A 177 21.65 17.03 42.18
CA THR A 177 20.68 18.03 42.59
C THR A 177 21.36 19.38 42.68
N ILE A 178 21.01 20.31 41.80
CA ILE A 178 21.69 21.61 41.74
C ILE A 178 20.70 22.77 41.72
N GLN A 179 21.13 23.92 42.23
CA GLN A 179 20.52 25.20 41.93
C GLN A 179 21.64 26.24 41.90
N THR A 180 21.83 26.93 40.78
CA THR A 180 23.02 27.79 40.60
C THR A 180 22.70 29.09 39.86
N VAL A 181 23.40 30.16 40.24
CA VAL A 181 23.46 31.43 39.50
C VAL A 181 24.84 31.55 38.87
N ILE A 182 24.90 31.86 37.58
CA ILE A 182 26.14 32.19 36.88
C ILE A 182 26.10 33.67 36.53
N ASN A 183 26.91 34.46 37.21
CA ASN A 183 27.15 35.87 36.90
C ASN A 183 28.06 36.05 35.68
N ALA A 184 28.20 37.28 35.19
CA ALA A 184 29.23 37.67 34.24
C ALA A 184 30.61 37.11 34.59
N ILE A 185 31.26 36.41 33.65
CA ILE A 185 32.57 35.79 33.86
C ILE A 185 33.65 36.65 33.21
N THR A 186 34.62 37.11 34.02
CA THR A 186 35.75 37.89 33.51
C THR A 186 36.55 37.10 32.47
N GLY A 187 36.74 37.69 31.29
CA GLY A 187 37.50 37.09 30.19
C GLY A 187 36.69 36.23 29.22
N ALA A 188 35.38 36.06 29.46
CA ALA A 188 34.46 35.45 28.50
C ALA A 188 34.32 36.30 27.24
N SER A 189 34.32 35.65 26.09
CA SER A 189 34.20 36.28 24.77
C SER A 189 33.78 35.25 23.72
N SER A 190 33.56 35.67 22.48
CA SER A 190 33.33 34.76 21.36
C SER A 190 34.49 33.79 21.09
N THR A 191 35.71 34.09 21.55
CA THR A 191 36.85 33.16 21.51
C THR A 191 36.98 32.35 22.79
N ASN A 192 36.80 32.98 23.94
CA ASN A 192 36.92 32.37 25.25
C ASN A 192 35.52 31.96 25.74
N THR A 193 35.03 30.83 25.23
CA THR A 193 33.72 30.30 25.59
C THR A 193 33.78 29.41 26.83
N ILE A 194 32.66 29.27 27.52
CA ILE A 194 32.52 28.34 28.66
C ILE A 194 31.50 27.27 28.30
N THR A 195 31.95 26.03 28.17
CA THR A 195 31.10 24.90 27.77
C THR A 195 30.85 23.96 28.95
N PHE A 196 29.59 23.67 29.27
CA PHE A 196 29.17 22.56 30.13
C PHE A 196 28.61 21.44 29.26
N GLN A 197 29.16 20.22 29.39
CA GLN A 197 28.75 19.08 28.57
C GLN A 197 28.85 17.75 29.31
N SER A 198 28.17 16.70 28.83
CA SER A 198 28.44 15.34 29.28
C SER A 198 29.80 14.85 28.76
N GLU A 199 30.53 14.12 29.61
CA GLU A 199 31.84 13.55 29.29
C GLU A 199 31.75 12.50 28.17
N ASN A 200 30.71 11.68 28.16
CA ASN A 200 30.48 10.61 27.17
C ASN A 200 29.73 11.08 25.91
N GLY A 201 29.28 12.34 25.88
CA GLY A 201 28.53 12.90 24.76
C GLY A 201 27.06 12.45 24.63
N ASP A 202 26.48 11.85 25.67
CA ASP A 202 25.06 11.46 25.78
C ASP A 202 24.32 12.39 26.75
N SER A 203 23.24 13.02 26.27
CA SER A 203 22.43 13.97 27.05
C SER A 203 21.56 13.35 28.14
N SER A 204 21.29 12.04 28.06
CA SER A 204 20.53 11.31 29.07
C SER A 204 21.39 10.88 30.26
N SER A 205 22.70 10.80 30.08
CA SER A 205 23.63 10.27 31.07
C SER A 205 23.94 11.24 32.22
N VAL A 206 23.76 12.55 32.01
CA VAL A 206 23.95 13.60 33.02
C VAL A 206 22.63 14.33 33.23
N VAL A 207 22.06 14.18 34.43
CA VAL A 207 20.81 14.83 34.81
C VAL A 207 21.07 15.83 35.94
N LEU A 208 20.93 17.11 35.63
CA LEU A 208 20.97 18.19 36.60
C LEU A 208 19.52 18.54 36.97
N VAL A 209 19.15 18.31 38.23
CA VAL A 209 17.74 18.33 38.66
C VAL A 209 17.51 19.22 39.89
N TYR A 210 16.34 19.85 39.95
CA TYR A 210 15.84 20.49 41.17
C TYR A 210 14.32 20.39 41.24
N ALA A 211 13.76 20.22 42.43
CA ALA A 211 12.33 20.06 42.59
C ALA A 211 11.55 21.37 42.33
N SER A 212 10.36 21.25 41.73
CA SER A 212 9.36 22.32 41.64
C SER A 212 8.87 22.71 43.04
N SER A 213 8.48 23.97 43.24
CA SER A 213 8.01 24.52 44.53
C SER A 213 6.58 25.09 44.43
N PRO A 214 5.77 25.01 45.52
CA PRO A 214 4.40 25.54 45.54
C PRO A 214 4.31 27.06 45.67
N ASP A 215 5.27 27.72 46.33
CA ASP A 215 5.20 29.12 46.76
C ASP A 215 6.39 29.98 46.33
N GLY A 216 7.38 29.40 45.64
CA GLY A 216 8.56 30.14 45.17
C GLY A 216 9.51 30.57 46.30
N VAL A 217 9.38 29.99 47.49
CA VAL A 217 10.25 30.22 48.66
C VAL A 217 11.29 29.09 48.78
N PRO A 218 11.81 28.60 47.64
CA PRO A 218 13.12 29.07 47.15
C PRO A 218 13.06 29.63 45.72
N PRO A 219 14.12 30.33 45.24
CA PRO A 219 14.13 30.97 43.94
C PRO A 219 13.70 30.03 42.80
N ASN A 220 12.89 30.53 41.87
CA ASN A 220 12.23 29.73 40.85
C ASN A 220 13.12 29.51 39.61
N TYR A 221 14.20 28.74 39.72
CA TYR A 221 15.06 28.32 38.61
C TYR A 221 15.90 27.09 38.95
N LEU A 222 16.35 26.31 37.96
CA LEU A 222 17.47 25.37 38.11
C LEU A 222 18.80 26.11 37.91
N ILE A 223 18.94 26.81 36.79
CA ILE A 223 20.11 27.65 36.47
C ILE A 223 19.63 29.07 36.13
N ARG A 224 20.24 30.08 36.72
CA ARG A 224 20.07 31.48 36.32
C ARG A 224 21.36 32.02 35.70
N LEU A 225 21.26 32.57 34.50
CA LEU A 225 22.30 33.37 33.85
C LEU A 225 22.04 34.85 34.15
N ASN A 226 23.03 35.50 34.76
CA ASN A 226 22.91 36.85 35.30
C ASN A 226 24.02 37.74 34.71
N GLY A 227 23.76 38.33 33.54
CA GLY A 227 24.77 39.03 32.74
C GLY A 227 25.92 38.14 32.26
N ALA A 228 25.68 36.83 32.22
CA ALA A 228 26.67 35.85 31.79
C ALA A 228 26.55 35.65 30.28
N ASP A 229 27.69 35.81 29.58
CA ASP A 229 27.78 35.75 28.14
C ASP A 229 28.70 34.62 27.67
N HIS A 230 28.46 34.11 26.46
CA HIS A 230 29.27 33.09 25.80
C HIS A 230 29.33 31.74 26.53
N LEU A 231 28.25 31.39 27.24
CA LEU A 231 28.06 30.04 27.79
C LEU A 231 27.44 29.11 26.77
N ILE A 232 27.90 27.86 26.79
CA ILE A 232 27.39 26.76 25.97
C ILE A 232 26.98 25.62 26.89
N PHE A 233 25.69 25.31 26.95
CA PHE A 233 25.20 24.07 27.55
C PHE A 233 24.94 23.08 26.42
N ARG A 234 25.61 21.91 26.44
CA ARG A 234 25.38 20.91 25.41
C ARG A 234 25.35 19.48 25.90
N LYS A 235 24.47 18.66 25.34
CA LYS A 235 24.39 17.23 25.66
C LYS A 235 24.19 16.96 27.15
N LEU A 236 23.23 17.66 27.76
CA LEU A 236 22.85 17.51 29.17
C LEU A 236 21.34 17.37 29.31
N THR A 237 20.87 16.71 30.37
CA THR A 237 19.49 16.83 30.84
C THR A 237 19.41 17.89 31.93
N LEU A 238 18.61 18.94 31.72
CA LEU A 238 18.34 19.99 32.69
C LEU A 238 16.86 19.91 33.09
N MET A 239 16.58 19.63 34.37
CA MET A 239 15.26 19.18 34.79
C MET A 239 14.72 19.92 36.01
N ARG A 240 13.43 20.27 35.94
CA ARG A 240 12.61 20.61 37.11
C ARG A 240 11.64 19.46 37.39
N SER A 241 11.83 18.74 38.49
CA SER A 241 11.00 17.56 38.83
C SER A 241 9.80 17.94 39.68
N GLY A 242 8.68 17.22 39.55
CA GLY A 242 7.48 17.41 40.38
C GLY A 242 6.31 18.01 39.59
N ILE A 243 5.29 18.46 40.32
CA ILE A 243 3.99 18.93 39.80
C ILE A 243 3.65 20.36 40.22
N GLU A 244 4.54 21.02 40.94
CA GLU A 244 4.27 22.34 41.51
C GLU A 244 4.52 23.47 40.48
N PRO A 245 3.89 24.64 40.64
CA PRO A 245 3.88 25.70 39.63
C PRO A 245 5.21 26.44 39.44
N TYR A 246 6.05 26.57 40.48
CA TYR A 246 7.33 27.28 40.36
C TYR A 246 8.41 26.29 39.91
N ALA A 247 8.64 26.25 38.59
CA ALA A 247 9.51 25.28 37.98
C ALA A 247 10.24 25.76 36.73
N ARG A 248 10.92 26.91 36.76
CA ARG A 248 11.76 27.33 35.62
C ARG A 248 13.04 26.52 35.54
N VAL A 249 13.45 26.12 34.33
CA VAL A 249 14.70 25.37 34.14
C VAL A 249 15.85 26.36 33.99
N ILE A 250 15.83 27.20 32.96
CA ILE A 250 16.89 28.19 32.72
C ILE A 250 16.27 29.58 32.68
N GLU A 251 16.83 30.47 33.50
CA GLU A 251 16.41 31.86 33.61
C GLU A 251 17.52 32.80 33.13
N PHE A 252 17.18 33.74 32.25
CA PHE A 252 18.07 34.77 31.71
C PHE A 252 17.71 36.11 32.35
N THR A 253 18.73 36.86 32.77
CA THR A 253 18.60 38.16 33.42
C THR A 253 19.83 39.04 33.18
N ASN A 254 19.65 40.36 33.25
CA ASN A 254 20.70 41.36 33.31
C ASN A 254 21.69 41.32 32.12
N HIS A 255 21.19 41.27 30.89
CA HIS A 255 21.99 41.18 29.65
C HIS A 255 22.76 39.86 29.56
N ALA A 256 22.10 38.72 29.81
CA ALA A 256 22.69 37.42 29.54
C ALA A 256 22.58 37.09 28.04
N THR A 257 23.59 37.47 27.26
CA THR A 257 23.60 37.45 25.79
C THR A 257 24.62 36.47 25.20
N PHE A 258 24.50 36.13 23.91
CA PHE A 258 25.44 35.22 23.22
C PHE A 258 25.58 33.82 23.84
N ASN A 259 24.57 33.34 24.55
CA ASN A 259 24.57 32.01 25.13
C ASN A 259 23.93 31.00 24.17
N THR A 260 24.40 29.77 24.22
CA THR A 260 23.92 28.65 23.40
C THR A 260 23.47 27.50 24.27
N ILE A 261 22.25 27.01 24.04
CA ILE A 261 21.79 25.73 24.58
C ILE A 261 21.58 24.80 23.39
N THR A 262 22.32 23.69 23.34
CA THR A 262 22.26 22.81 22.19
C THR A 262 22.38 21.32 22.47
N ASN A 263 21.63 20.48 21.75
CA ASN A 263 21.66 19.02 21.97
C ASN A 263 21.30 18.61 23.41
N CYS A 264 20.53 19.44 24.13
CA CYS A 264 20.12 19.19 25.50
C CYS A 264 18.69 18.64 25.56
N ARG A 265 18.39 17.95 26.66
CA ARG A 265 17.02 17.62 27.07
C ARG A 265 16.60 18.55 28.21
N LEU A 266 15.66 19.45 27.96
CA LEU A 266 15.15 20.40 28.94
C LEU A 266 13.76 19.93 29.39
N VAL A 267 13.63 19.57 30.67
CA VAL A 267 12.42 18.93 31.20
C VAL A 267 11.79 19.82 32.27
N GLY A 268 10.62 20.37 31.99
CA GLY A 268 9.81 21.12 32.96
C GLY A 268 9.02 20.22 33.91
N ALA A 269 8.45 20.82 34.95
CA ALA A 269 7.53 20.13 35.85
C ALA A 269 6.24 19.73 35.13
N VAL A 270 5.63 18.61 35.54
CA VAL A 270 4.39 18.10 34.95
C VAL A 270 3.22 18.72 35.70
N ASN A 271 2.77 19.89 35.24
CA ASN A 271 1.70 20.65 35.89
C ASN A 271 0.74 21.25 34.86
N THR A 272 -0.38 21.78 35.35
CA THR A 272 -1.46 22.34 34.52
C THR A 272 -1.58 23.86 34.67
N VAL A 273 -0.49 24.55 35.01
CA VAL A 273 -0.53 26.02 35.08
C VAL A 273 -0.44 26.62 33.68
N THR A 274 -1.08 27.77 33.49
CA THR A 274 -1.15 28.44 32.18
C THR A 274 -0.24 29.66 32.04
N ASN A 275 0.50 29.99 33.11
CA ASN A 275 1.35 31.17 33.23
C ASN A 275 2.85 30.82 33.11
N SER A 276 3.73 31.81 33.24
CA SER A 276 5.17 31.66 33.07
C SER A 276 5.95 31.20 34.31
N LEU A 277 5.26 30.75 35.36
CA LEU A 277 5.91 30.23 36.58
C LEU A 277 6.65 28.91 36.33
N SER A 278 6.16 28.11 35.38
CA SER A 278 6.75 26.82 34.98
C SER A 278 7.26 26.85 33.54
N ALA A 279 7.83 27.97 33.10
CA ALA A 279 8.45 28.10 31.79
C ALA A 279 9.83 27.42 31.77
N ILE A 280 10.16 26.63 30.74
CA ILE A 280 11.44 25.92 30.69
C ILE A 280 12.60 26.90 30.46
N ILE A 281 12.51 27.72 29.41
CA ILE A 281 13.41 28.84 29.15
C ILE A 281 12.65 30.12 29.46
N TYR A 282 13.25 30.99 30.28
CA TYR A 282 12.59 32.19 30.79
C TYR A 282 13.48 33.42 30.71
N SER A 283 13.01 34.45 30.03
CA SER A 283 13.44 35.85 30.16
C SER A 283 12.20 36.74 30.23
N THR A 284 12.28 37.79 31.05
CA THR A 284 11.15 38.71 31.24
C THR A 284 11.64 40.12 31.53
N THR A 285 10.70 41.06 31.54
CA THR A 285 10.92 42.49 31.79
C THR A 285 11.27 42.82 33.25
N SER A 286 11.54 41.82 34.09
CA SER A 286 11.96 42.01 35.48
C SER A 286 13.42 42.44 35.57
N SER A 287 14.18 42.30 34.47
CA SER A 287 15.49 42.89 34.24
C SER A 287 15.31 44.19 33.45
N ALA A 288 16.05 45.26 33.79
CA ALA A 288 16.00 46.53 33.04
C ALA A 288 16.63 46.44 31.64
N THR A 289 17.04 45.24 31.22
CA THR A 289 17.88 44.97 30.04
C THR A 289 17.37 43.72 29.31
N ASN A 290 17.62 43.65 27.99
CA ASN A 290 17.22 42.52 27.15
C ASN A 290 18.35 41.48 27.05
N ASP A 291 17.99 40.22 26.97
CA ASP A 291 18.88 39.06 26.94
C ASP A 291 19.05 38.55 25.49
N SER A 292 19.38 39.48 24.58
CA SER A 292 19.51 39.26 23.12
C SER A 292 20.56 38.23 22.71
N MET A 293 20.52 37.82 21.44
CA MET A 293 21.56 37.04 20.76
C MET A 293 21.78 35.64 21.35
N ASN A 294 20.74 35.07 21.96
CA ASN A 294 20.77 33.71 22.47
C ASN A 294 20.34 32.68 21.41
N THR A 295 20.91 31.47 21.47
CA THR A 295 20.63 30.38 20.53
C THR A 295 20.15 29.14 21.27
N PHE A 296 19.00 28.62 20.85
CA PHE A 296 18.43 27.36 21.33
C PHE A 296 18.31 26.42 20.13
N THR A 297 19.21 25.43 20.01
CA THR A 297 19.23 24.56 18.82
C THR A 297 19.44 23.07 19.08
N ASN A 298 18.71 22.21 18.36
CA ASN A 298 18.79 20.75 18.51
C ASN A 298 18.39 20.24 19.92
N ASN A 299 17.51 20.94 20.62
CA ASN A 299 17.09 20.53 21.97
C ASN A 299 15.75 19.78 21.96
N ARG A 300 15.55 18.92 22.95
CA ARG A 300 14.25 18.35 23.28
C ARG A 300 13.68 19.06 24.51
N ILE A 301 12.54 19.73 24.37
CA ILE A 301 11.93 20.62 25.37
C ILE A 301 10.57 20.03 25.79
N GLU A 302 10.50 19.50 27.00
CA GLU A 302 9.41 18.61 27.43
C GLU A 302 8.68 19.13 28.67
N ASN A 303 7.35 18.99 28.69
CA ASN A 303 6.48 19.37 29.81
C ASN A 303 6.56 20.88 30.14
N GLY A 304 6.23 21.24 31.38
CA GLY A 304 6.09 22.62 31.81
C GLY A 304 4.81 23.29 31.28
N SER A 305 4.57 24.50 31.77
CA SER A 305 3.49 25.35 31.25
C SER A 305 3.87 25.93 29.89
N LEU A 306 5.09 26.49 29.81
CA LEU A 306 5.62 27.14 28.62
C LEU A 306 6.98 26.54 28.26
N GLY A 307 7.25 26.32 26.97
CA GLY A 307 8.56 25.86 26.52
C GLY A 307 9.56 27.01 26.58
N ILE A 308 9.32 28.04 25.77
CA ILE A 308 10.11 29.27 25.73
C ILE A 308 9.23 30.46 26.07
N TYR A 309 9.67 31.25 27.05
CA TYR A 309 9.08 32.53 27.41
C TYR A 309 10.17 33.60 27.37
N MET A 310 10.21 34.42 26.30
CA MET A 310 11.24 35.45 26.09
C MET A 310 10.55 36.77 25.73
N ASN A 311 10.67 37.77 26.60
CA ASN A 311 10.00 39.06 26.41
C ASN A 311 10.98 40.22 26.52
N GLY A 312 11.05 41.04 25.48
CA GLY A 312 11.74 42.34 25.54
C GLY A 312 11.02 43.32 26.47
N ASN A 313 11.79 44.30 26.96
CA ASN A 313 11.33 45.31 27.92
C ASN A 313 10.20 46.21 27.43
N GLY A 314 10.02 46.33 26.11
CA GLY A 314 8.90 47.03 25.52
C GLY A 314 9.10 47.27 24.01
N PRO A 315 8.13 47.91 23.34
CA PRO A 315 8.15 48.09 21.89
C PRO A 315 9.31 48.97 21.38
N SER A 316 9.94 49.75 22.25
CA SER A 316 11.14 50.57 21.94
C SER A 316 12.45 49.95 22.43
N SER A 317 12.38 48.87 23.21
CA SER A 317 13.52 48.15 23.77
C SER A 317 13.32 46.66 23.56
N LEU A 318 13.64 46.21 22.35
CA LEU A 318 13.31 44.88 21.85
C LEU A 318 14.39 43.85 22.17
N GLU A 319 13.96 42.65 22.53
CA GLU A 319 14.77 41.43 22.63
C GLU A 319 15.14 40.99 21.20
N SER A 320 16.42 40.84 20.87
CA SER A 320 16.84 40.76 19.46
C SER A 320 17.72 39.55 19.11
N ASP A 321 17.65 39.15 17.85
CA ASP A 321 18.56 38.18 17.22
C ASP A 321 18.53 36.79 17.91
N LEU A 322 17.34 36.41 18.37
CA LEU A 322 17.06 35.11 18.98
C LEU A 322 16.95 34.02 17.91
N VAL A 323 17.67 32.91 18.08
CA VAL A 323 17.63 31.76 17.18
C VAL A 323 17.06 30.54 17.90
N ILE A 324 15.91 30.07 17.44
CA ILE A 324 15.23 28.85 17.92
C ILE A 324 15.15 27.88 16.73
N SER A 325 16.05 26.90 16.67
CA SER A 325 16.11 26.00 15.51
C SER A 325 16.27 24.53 15.81
N ASN A 326 15.67 23.66 14.99
CA ASN A 326 15.84 22.20 15.12
C ASN A 326 15.43 21.63 16.49
N ASN A 327 14.56 22.30 17.25
CA ASN A 327 14.13 21.81 18.56
C ASN A 327 12.85 20.98 18.45
N THR A 328 12.68 20.03 19.36
CA THR A 328 11.44 19.26 19.53
C THR A 328 10.74 19.66 20.82
N PHE A 329 9.56 20.24 20.71
CA PHE A 329 8.68 20.61 21.82
C PHE A 329 7.62 19.54 22.04
N VAL A 330 7.49 19.07 23.27
CA VAL A 330 6.58 17.98 23.64
C VAL A 330 5.83 18.33 24.92
N ASN A 331 4.50 18.33 24.83
CA ASN A 331 3.59 18.35 25.99
C ASN A 331 3.71 19.57 26.92
N GLN A 332 4.04 20.75 26.38
CA GLN A 332 3.76 21.98 27.13
C GLN A 332 2.25 22.11 27.37
N TYR A 333 1.85 22.47 28.58
CA TYR A 333 0.43 22.57 28.92
C TYR A 333 -0.25 23.80 28.31
N SER A 334 0.41 24.96 28.32
CA SER A 334 -0.13 26.24 27.85
C SER A 334 0.35 26.59 26.44
N LYS A 335 1.66 26.73 26.24
CA LYS A 335 2.22 27.10 24.91
C LYS A 335 3.62 26.54 24.73
N ALA A 336 3.98 26.13 23.51
CA ALA A 336 5.37 25.77 23.26
C ALA A 336 6.25 27.03 23.28
N MET A 337 5.79 28.13 22.68
CA MET A 337 6.47 29.43 22.72
C MET A 337 5.50 30.57 22.98
N GLN A 338 5.85 31.44 23.93
CA GLN A 338 5.18 32.72 24.16
C GLN A 338 6.23 33.82 24.26
N MET A 339 6.24 34.74 23.31
CA MET A 339 7.27 35.76 23.24
C MET A 339 6.70 37.11 22.83
N SER A 340 7.31 38.19 23.28
CA SER A 340 6.85 39.54 22.95
C SER A 340 7.96 40.57 22.89
N ASN A 341 7.72 41.66 22.16
CA ASN A 341 8.68 42.76 21.98
C ASN A 341 10.03 42.25 21.41
N LEU A 342 9.96 41.46 20.33
CA LEU A 342 11.14 40.87 19.70
C LEU A 342 11.63 41.68 18.49
N ALA A 343 12.88 41.49 18.09
CA ALA A 343 13.44 41.92 16.81
C ALA A 343 14.32 40.83 16.18
N ASN A 344 14.29 40.67 14.86
CA ASN A 344 15.18 39.75 14.14
C ASN A 344 15.14 38.29 14.65
N VAL A 345 13.95 37.77 14.98
CA VAL A 345 13.81 36.41 15.53
C VAL A 345 13.77 35.36 14.42
N GLN A 346 14.47 34.25 14.62
CA GLN A 346 14.46 33.08 13.74
C GLN A 346 13.88 31.86 14.48
N ILE A 347 12.75 31.33 14.02
CA ILE A 347 12.10 30.13 14.52
C ILE A 347 12.04 29.14 13.37
N ILE A 348 13.06 28.28 13.25
CA ILE A 348 13.29 27.49 12.04
C ILE A 348 13.38 25.99 12.32
N ASN A 349 12.66 25.17 11.55
CA ASN A 349 12.77 23.71 11.62
C ASN A 349 12.48 23.11 13.00
N ASN A 350 11.56 23.69 13.77
CA ASN A 350 11.15 23.13 15.07
C ASN A 350 9.95 22.19 14.88
N GLN A 351 9.92 21.12 15.68
CA GLN A 351 8.79 20.19 15.76
C GLN A 351 8.02 20.44 17.05
N ILE A 352 6.71 20.60 16.97
CA ILE A 352 5.86 20.91 18.12
C ILE A 352 4.67 19.95 18.17
N SER A 353 4.52 19.27 19.29
CA SER A 353 3.37 18.42 19.59
C SER A 353 2.96 18.56 21.05
N SER A 354 1.66 18.48 21.34
CA SER A 354 1.18 18.52 22.72
C SER A 354 -0.14 17.77 22.84
N SER A 355 -0.23 16.87 23.83
CA SER A 355 -1.49 16.25 24.24
C SER A 355 -2.31 17.12 25.19
N SER A 356 -2.01 18.42 25.32
CA SER A 356 -2.75 19.31 26.22
C SER A 356 -4.21 19.42 25.81
N THR A 357 -5.09 19.30 26.80
CA THR A 357 -6.53 19.52 26.66
C THR A 357 -6.94 20.97 26.88
N TYR A 358 -5.97 21.85 27.17
CA TYR A 358 -6.25 23.27 27.37
C TYR A 358 -6.60 23.93 26.03
N LEU A 359 -7.87 24.33 25.87
CA LEU A 359 -8.37 24.96 24.63
C LEU A 359 -7.68 26.29 24.29
N GLY A 360 -7.10 26.96 25.30
CA GLY A 360 -6.30 28.18 25.10
C GLY A 360 -4.84 27.89 24.70
N TYR A 361 -4.51 26.64 24.37
CA TYR A 361 -3.17 26.27 23.93
C TYR A 361 -2.78 27.02 22.65
N ALA A 362 -1.50 27.38 22.53
CA ALA A 362 -0.93 27.84 21.26
C ALA A 362 0.46 27.25 21.07
N ALA A 363 0.78 26.70 19.90
CA ALA A 363 2.14 26.25 19.64
C ALA A 363 3.11 27.44 19.64
N MET A 364 2.79 28.51 18.90
CA MET A 364 3.59 29.74 18.88
C MET A 364 2.69 30.95 19.08
N SER A 365 3.04 31.80 20.04
CA SER A 365 2.37 33.08 20.29
C SER A 365 3.40 34.19 20.36
N LEU A 366 3.44 35.04 19.34
CA LEU A 366 4.32 36.20 19.27
C LEU A 366 3.49 37.48 19.28
N ALA A 367 3.90 38.44 20.12
CA ALA A 367 3.24 39.75 20.22
C ALA A 367 4.24 40.90 20.02
N VAL A 368 3.86 41.94 19.28
CA VAL A 368 4.64 43.18 19.11
C VAL A 368 6.08 42.91 18.65
N SER A 369 6.27 41.86 17.84
CA SER A 369 7.59 41.52 17.27
C SER A 369 7.83 42.37 16.02
N GLN A 370 9.00 42.96 15.86
CA GLN A 370 9.30 43.92 14.80
C GLN A 370 10.50 43.50 13.93
N ARG A 371 10.72 44.17 12.79
CA ARG A 371 11.87 43.94 11.89
C ARG A 371 11.82 42.57 11.17
N SER A 372 12.95 41.88 10.98
CA SER A 372 13.04 40.64 10.19
C SER A 372 12.67 39.39 11.00
N GLN A 373 11.39 39.08 11.15
CA GLN A 373 10.96 37.81 11.75
C GLN A 373 10.98 36.69 10.71
N MET A 374 11.48 35.51 11.05
CA MET A 374 11.41 34.33 10.18
C MET A 374 10.88 33.13 10.97
N ILE A 375 9.67 32.69 10.66
CA ILE A 375 9.05 31.48 11.20
C ILE A 375 8.91 30.50 10.06
N ALA A 376 9.88 29.60 9.91
CA ALA A 376 9.94 28.74 8.74
C ALA A 376 10.24 27.27 9.01
N ARG A 377 9.72 26.38 8.15
CA ARG A 377 9.99 24.93 8.22
C ARG A 377 9.54 24.25 9.51
N ASN A 378 8.69 24.87 10.31
CA ASN A 378 8.24 24.27 11.56
C ASN A 378 7.14 23.25 11.27
N LYS A 379 7.15 22.13 12.00
CA LYS A 379 6.15 21.07 11.94
C LYS A 379 5.34 21.09 13.24
N ILE A 380 4.09 21.51 13.17
CA ILE A 380 3.15 21.60 14.30
C ILE A 380 2.07 20.54 14.08
N SER A 381 1.88 19.63 15.02
CA SER A 381 0.91 18.53 14.87
C SER A 381 0.34 18.05 16.19
N GLY A 382 -0.87 17.51 16.15
CA GLY A 382 -1.53 16.85 17.28
C GLY A 382 -2.00 17.82 18.36
N ILE A 383 -2.25 19.09 18.03
CA ILE A 383 -2.64 20.12 19.00
C ILE A 383 -4.13 20.47 18.90
N THR A 384 -4.75 20.76 20.05
CA THR A 384 -6.16 21.19 20.16
C THR A 384 -6.33 22.71 20.05
N GLY A 385 -5.29 23.47 20.41
CA GLY A 385 -5.24 24.92 20.37
C GLY A 385 -4.72 25.50 19.05
N SER A 386 -4.34 26.78 19.06
CA SER A 386 -3.88 27.49 17.85
C SER A 386 -2.46 27.06 17.42
N GLY A 387 -2.20 27.01 16.12
CA GLY A 387 -0.86 26.77 15.56
C GLY A 387 0.07 27.98 15.80
N ILE A 388 0.02 28.95 14.90
CA ILE A 388 0.82 30.19 14.97
C ILE A 388 -0.12 31.37 15.22
N TYR A 389 0.15 32.13 16.28
CA TYR A 389 -0.58 33.34 16.64
C TYR A 389 0.37 34.54 16.66
N LEU A 390 0.11 35.51 15.78
CA LEU A 390 0.88 36.75 15.65
C LEU A 390 -0.02 37.94 15.99
N GLU A 391 0.36 38.71 17.01
CA GLU A 391 -0.35 39.91 17.47
C GLU A 391 0.56 41.13 17.28
N ASP A 392 0.12 42.12 16.51
CA ASP A 392 0.85 43.36 16.18
C ASP A 392 2.31 43.16 15.73
N CYS A 393 2.61 41.99 15.16
CA CYS A 393 3.92 41.69 14.64
C CYS A 393 4.14 42.40 13.30
N SER A 394 5.23 43.16 13.17
CA SER A 394 5.46 44.07 12.05
C SER A 394 6.83 43.89 11.39
N GLY A 395 6.89 43.66 10.08
CA GLY A 395 8.10 43.85 9.29
C GLY A 395 8.28 45.29 8.81
N PHE A 396 9.23 45.48 7.90
CA PHE A 396 9.37 46.72 7.12
C PHE A 396 9.17 46.41 5.63
N ASN A 397 8.81 47.42 4.83
CA ASN A 397 8.63 47.24 3.38
C ASN A 397 9.87 46.65 2.67
N SER A 398 11.07 47.00 3.14
CA SER A 398 12.33 46.46 2.60
C SER A 398 12.71 45.08 3.17
N VAL A 399 12.15 44.71 4.32
CA VAL A 399 12.46 43.46 5.04
C VAL A 399 11.19 43.01 5.78
N PRO A 400 10.25 42.33 5.10
CA PRO A 400 9.03 41.85 5.72
C PRO A 400 9.35 40.76 6.76
N GLY A 401 8.43 40.55 7.71
CA GLY A 401 8.40 39.32 8.49
C GLY A 401 7.87 38.18 7.62
N ILE A 402 8.41 36.97 7.77
CA ILE A 402 8.11 35.82 6.92
C ILE A 402 7.63 34.65 7.77
N VAL A 403 6.45 34.13 7.45
CA VAL A 403 5.94 32.84 7.93
C VAL A 403 5.84 31.92 6.71
N ALA A 404 6.75 30.95 6.58
CA ALA A 404 6.84 30.14 5.37
C ALA A 404 7.23 28.68 5.55
N ASN A 405 6.80 27.82 4.63
CA ASN A 405 7.13 26.40 4.62
C ASN A 405 6.79 25.67 5.92
N ASN A 406 5.76 26.10 6.66
CA ASN A 406 5.37 25.41 7.90
C ASN A 406 4.30 24.35 7.59
N PHE A 407 4.42 23.19 8.23
CA PHE A 407 3.34 22.21 8.34
C PHE A 407 2.58 22.45 9.63
N ILE A 408 1.28 22.68 9.54
CA ILE A 408 0.44 23.02 10.69
C ILE A 408 -0.84 22.21 10.67
N GLN A 409 -0.88 21.15 11.48
CA GLN A 409 -2.09 20.38 11.75
C GLN A 409 -2.70 20.84 13.08
N VAL A 410 -3.99 21.21 13.04
CA VAL A 410 -4.77 21.62 14.21
C VAL A 410 -6.14 20.90 14.17
N SER A 411 -6.67 20.53 15.34
CA SER A 411 -8.03 19.96 15.40
C SER A 411 -9.10 21.06 15.27
N ASP A 412 -9.41 21.81 16.33
CA ASP A 412 -10.67 22.58 16.45
C ASP A 412 -10.50 24.10 16.59
N SER A 413 -9.28 24.62 16.38
CA SER A 413 -8.92 26.03 16.58
C SER A 413 -8.44 26.70 15.28
N VAL A 414 -7.35 27.47 15.36
CA VAL A 414 -6.81 28.29 14.27
C VAL A 414 -5.44 27.78 13.85
N GLY A 415 -5.23 27.57 12.55
CA GLY A 415 -3.91 27.21 12.02
C GLY A 415 -2.91 28.35 12.15
N ILE A 416 -3.16 29.45 11.42
CA ILE A 416 -2.38 30.69 11.49
C ILE A 416 -3.33 31.87 11.76
N SER A 417 -3.00 32.68 12.76
CA SER A 417 -3.73 33.89 13.13
C SER A 417 -2.84 35.11 13.04
N LEU A 418 -3.29 36.12 12.30
CA LEU A 418 -2.65 37.41 12.17
C LEU A 418 -3.59 38.51 12.68
N ALA A 419 -3.25 39.11 13.81
CA ALA A 419 -4.00 40.21 14.43
C ALA A 419 -3.16 41.48 14.39
N GLY A 420 -3.44 42.40 13.47
CA GLY A 420 -2.74 43.68 13.33
C GLY A 420 -1.32 43.56 12.72
N GLY A 421 -0.52 44.60 12.91
CA GLY A 421 0.87 44.71 12.44
C GLY A 421 1.04 45.06 10.95
N ASN A 422 2.28 45.24 10.47
CA ASN A 422 2.59 45.62 9.08
C ASN A 422 3.56 44.63 8.40
N TYR A 423 3.56 44.56 7.06
CA TYR A 423 4.60 43.85 6.27
C TYR A 423 4.90 42.41 6.75
N GLN A 424 3.87 41.57 6.81
CA GLN A 424 3.97 40.15 7.13
C GLN A 424 3.63 39.30 5.91
N ASP A 425 4.58 38.50 5.47
CA ASP A 425 4.46 37.55 4.37
C ASP A 425 4.10 36.18 4.92
N ILE A 426 2.87 35.74 4.68
CA ILE A 426 2.39 34.40 4.98
C ILE A 426 2.42 33.61 3.67
N VAL A 427 3.47 32.82 3.43
CA VAL A 427 3.71 32.23 2.11
C VAL A 427 4.13 30.78 2.16
N HIS A 428 3.69 29.95 1.21
CA HIS A 428 4.09 28.54 1.14
C HIS A 428 3.88 27.76 2.46
N ASN A 429 2.79 27.98 3.20
CA ASN A 429 2.48 27.13 4.37
C ASN A 429 1.49 26.04 3.98
N SER A 430 1.62 24.85 4.56
CA SER A 430 0.60 23.80 4.48
C SER A 430 -0.13 23.72 5.82
N VAL A 431 -1.38 24.13 5.83
CA VAL A 431 -2.23 24.16 7.03
C VAL A 431 -3.40 23.22 6.84
N HIS A 432 -3.57 22.29 7.78
CA HIS A 432 -4.65 21.30 7.77
C HIS A 432 -5.45 21.34 9.06
N ILE A 433 -6.71 21.78 8.95
CA ILE A 433 -7.69 21.74 10.03
C ILE A 433 -8.54 20.49 9.88
N THR A 434 -8.65 19.71 10.96
CA THR A 434 -9.27 18.37 10.96
C THR A 434 -10.49 18.22 11.85
N GLY A 435 -10.69 19.13 12.81
CA GLY A 435 -11.75 19.06 13.80
C GLY A 435 -13.11 19.60 13.33
N SER A 436 -14.15 19.25 14.07
CA SER A 436 -15.56 19.52 13.73
C SER A 436 -16.09 20.86 14.23
N SER A 437 -15.25 21.70 14.86
CA SER A 437 -15.64 23.05 15.27
C SER A 437 -15.96 23.93 14.05
N ALA A 438 -17.21 24.41 13.97
CA ALA A 438 -17.66 25.34 12.92
C ALA A 438 -16.96 26.72 13.01
N SER A 439 -16.27 26.98 14.12
CA SER A 439 -15.45 28.17 14.30
C SER A 439 -13.98 27.92 13.94
N SER A 440 -13.56 26.69 13.65
CA SER A 440 -12.18 26.42 13.27
C SER A 440 -11.82 27.14 11.97
N ARG A 441 -10.54 27.52 11.80
CA ARG A 441 -10.10 28.21 10.59
C ARG A 441 -8.62 27.96 10.26
N ALA A 442 -8.30 27.67 9.01
CA ALA A 442 -6.91 27.42 8.62
C ALA A 442 -6.07 28.72 8.70
N PHE A 443 -6.60 29.81 8.16
CA PHE A 443 -5.99 31.14 8.29
C PHE A 443 -7.02 32.19 8.71
N THR A 444 -6.60 33.13 9.55
CA THR A 444 -7.39 34.32 9.88
C THR A 444 -6.55 35.58 9.93
N ALA A 445 -7.11 36.67 9.43
CA ALA A 445 -6.55 38.01 9.51
C ALA A 445 -7.56 39.01 10.12
N SER A 446 -7.11 39.81 11.08
CA SER A 446 -7.88 40.86 11.74
C SER A 446 -6.97 42.03 12.15
N GLY A 447 -7.55 43.10 12.70
CA GLY A 447 -6.79 44.27 13.16
C GLY A 447 -6.43 45.27 12.05
N ILE A 448 -5.62 46.27 12.41
CA ILE A 448 -5.20 47.36 11.51
C ILE A 448 -3.75 47.10 11.05
N GLY A 449 -3.47 47.28 9.76
CA GLY A 449 -2.12 47.11 9.21
C GLY A 449 -2.00 47.49 7.73
N THR A 450 -0.81 47.32 7.15
CA THR A 450 -0.53 47.46 5.71
C THR A 450 0.59 46.51 5.28
N GLY A 451 0.74 46.27 3.97
CA GLY A 451 1.89 45.61 3.38
C GLY A 451 1.94 44.10 3.52
N LYS A 452 0.85 43.44 3.96
CA LYS A 452 0.84 41.98 4.18
C LYS A 452 0.63 41.22 2.87
N ILE A 453 1.33 40.10 2.72
CA ILE A 453 1.23 39.22 1.55
C ILE A 453 0.76 37.83 2.02
N VAL A 454 -0.20 37.24 1.31
CA VAL A 454 -0.67 35.86 1.57
C VAL A 454 -0.65 35.06 0.27
N LYS A 455 0.40 34.27 0.01
CA LYS A 455 0.55 33.59 -1.31
C LYS A 455 1.04 32.16 -1.22
N ASN A 456 0.67 31.33 -2.20
CA ASN A 456 1.16 29.95 -2.32
C ASN A 456 0.90 29.07 -1.10
N ASN A 457 -0.07 29.39 -0.24
CA ASN A 457 -0.38 28.57 0.92
C ASN A 457 -1.43 27.52 0.58
N ILE A 458 -1.34 26.35 1.20
CA ILE A 458 -2.48 25.43 1.33
C ILE A 458 -3.19 25.75 2.65
N PHE A 459 -4.42 26.25 2.54
CA PHE A 459 -5.34 26.41 3.67
C PHE A 459 -6.46 25.40 3.51
N ALA A 460 -6.24 24.21 4.08
CA ALA A 460 -7.19 23.11 4.02
C ALA A 460 -7.99 23.00 5.33
N ASN A 461 -9.31 22.94 5.23
CA ASN A 461 -10.19 22.60 6.34
C ASN A 461 -11.10 21.43 5.94
N THR A 462 -10.72 20.22 6.36
CA THR A 462 -11.49 19.00 6.10
C THR A 462 -12.50 18.70 7.21
N GLY A 463 -12.71 19.64 8.14
CA GLY A 463 -13.75 19.62 9.13
C GLY A 463 -14.97 20.43 8.71
N THR A 464 -15.50 21.26 9.61
CA THR A 464 -16.71 22.07 9.36
C THR A 464 -16.45 23.59 9.33
N GLY A 465 -15.22 24.02 9.63
CA GLY A 465 -14.85 25.43 9.71
C GLY A 465 -14.44 26.03 8.37
N TYR A 466 -13.63 27.08 8.43
CA TYR A 466 -13.24 27.90 7.28
C TYR A 466 -11.79 27.62 6.83
N CYS A 467 -11.48 27.86 5.56
CA CYS A 467 -10.09 27.95 5.09
C CYS A 467 -9.51 29.33 5.42
N TYR A 468 -10.27 30.38 5.12
CA TYR A 468 -9.78 31.76 5.16
C TYR A 468 -10.83 32.68 5.80
N VAL A 469 -10.46 33.34 6.90
CA VAL A 469 -11.28 34.35 7.56
C VAL A 469 -10.61 35.72 7.54
N ILE A 470 -11.33 36.75 7.09
CA ILE A 470 -10.88 38.14 7.18
C ILE A 470 -11.95 38.96 7.90
N SER A 471 -11.52 39.65 8.96
CA SER A 471 -12.35 40.61 9.70
C SER A 471 -11.76 42.02 9.59
N ASN A 472 -12.62 43.04 9.58
CA ASN A 472 -12.22 44.46 9.46
C ASN A 472 -11.44 44.79 8.17
N HIS A 473 -11.92 44.29 7.02
CA HIS A 473 -11.19 44.24 5.76
C HIS A 473 -10.57 45.56 5.23
N PRO A 474 -11.16 46.78 5.31
CA PRO A 474 -10.45 47.94 4.77
C PRO A 474 -9.18 48.25 5.58
N THR A 475 -9.10 47.79 6.84
CA THR A 475 -7.94 48.02 7.71
C THR A 475 -7.07 46.79 7.90
N SER A 476 -7.50 45.59 7.47
CA SER A 476 -6.77 44.33 7.68
C SER A 476 -5.37 44.29 7.07
N GLY A 477 -5.06 45.16 6.10
CA GLY A 477 -3.72 45.36 5.58
C GLY A 477 -3.18 44.26 4.67
N ILE A 478 -4.02 43.33 4.21
CA ILE A 478 -3.65 42.32 3.21
C ILE A 478 -3.60 42.98 1.85
N ASP A 479 -2.45 43.45 1.42
CA ASP A 479 -2.29 44.18 0.16
C ASP A 479 -2.26 43.24 -1.04
N SER A 480 -1.74 42.03 -0.85
CA SER A 480 -1.71 40.98 -1.88
C SER A 480 -2.08 39.63 -1.29
N SER A 481 -3.01 38.92 -1.93
CA SER A 481 -3.30 37.53 -1.62
C SER A 481 -3.55 36.80 -2.91
N ASN A 482 -2.79 35.77 -3.29
CA ASN A 482 -3.03 35.03 -4.53
C ASN A 482 -2.31 33.68 -4.57
N PHE A 483 -2.70 32.78 -5.51
CA PHE A 483 -2.11 31.45 -5.67
C PHE A 483 -2.20 30.58 -4.40
N ASN A 484 -3.18 30.82 -3.54
CA ASN A 484 -3.44 29.96 -2.39
C ASN A 484 -4.37 28.81 -2.79
N ASN A 485 -4.27 27.66 -2.14
CA ASN A 485 -5.27 26.61 -2.23
C ASN A 485 -6.23 26.71 -1.02
N LEU A 486 -7.51 26.96 -1.27
CA LEU A 486 -8.56 27.13 -0.26
C LEU A 486 -9.49 25.91 -0.28
N TYR A 487 -8.99 24.77 0.19
CA TYR A 487 -9.72 23.50 0.12
C TYR A 487 -10.58 23.24 1.36
N HIS A 488 -11.89 23.02 1.17
CA HIS A 488 -12.81 22.66 2.24
C HIS A 488 -13.75 21.52 1.84
N VAL A 489 -14.28 20.83 2.85
CA VAL A 489 -15.41 19.88 2.70
C VAL A 489 -16.69 20.37 3.39
N GLY A 490 -16.59 21.40 4.23
CA GLY A 490 -17.72 22.02 4.94
C GLY A 490 -18.57 22.94 4.07
N THR A 491 -19.56 23.60 4.67
CA THR A 491 -20.52 24.46 3.94
C THR A 491 -19.93 25.79 3.49
N ASN A 492 -18.93 26.32 4.20
CA ASN A 492 -18.35 27.63 3.93
C ASN A 492 -16.85 27.52 3.66
N LEU A 493 -16.40 28.00 2.50
CA LEU A 493 -14.98 28.11 2.15
C LEU A 493 -14.27 29.14 3.03
N GLY A 494 -14.90 30.29 3.24
CA GLY A 494 -14.30 31.41 3.96
C GLY A 494 -15.32 32.38 4.53
N ASN A 495 -14.86 33.28 5.39
CA ASN A 495 -15.65 34.38 5.90
C ASN A 495 -14.95 35.70 5.60
N TYR A 496 -15.68 36.63 5.00
CA TYR A 496 -15.17 37.93 4.64
C TYR A 496 -16.07 39.02 5.23
N ASN A 497 -15.56 39.72 6.24
CA ASN A 497 -16.27 40.75 7.00
C ASN A 497 -17.62 40.29 7.56
N GLY A 498 -17.64 39.14 8.22
CA GLY A 498 -18.85 38.60 8.83
C GLY A 498 -19.81 37.94 7.84
N THR A 499 -19.52 37.97 6.53
CA THR A 499 -20.31 37.29 5.51
C THR A 499 -19.62 36.02 5.02
N ASN A 500 -20.31 34.89 5.12
CA ASN A 500 -19.81 33.59 4.65
C ASN A 500 -19.76 33.51 3.12
N ARG A 501 -18.75 32.81 2.58
CA ARG A 501 -18.58 32.47 1.17
C ARG A 501 -18.54 30.95 1.05
N THR A 502 -19.42 30.39 0.22
CA THR A 502 -19.57 28.93 0.09
C THR A 502 -18.77 28.34 -1.07
N SER A 503 -18.20 29.19 -1.94
CA SER A 503 -17.39 28.75 -3.08
C SER A 503 -16.23 29.69 -3.38
N LEU A 504 -15.24 29.18 -4.11
CA LEU A 504 -14.07 29.94 -4.53
C LEU A 504 -14.46 31.11 -5.45
N ALA A 505 -15.48 30.95 -6.30
CA ALA A 505 -15.99 32.02 -7.14
C ALA A 505 -16.56 33.19 -6.30
N GLN A 506 -17.34 32.89 -5.25
CA GLN A 506 -17.84 33.91 -4.33
C GLN A 506 -16.73 34.57 -3.52
N TRP A 507 -15.71 33.80 -3.13
CA TRP A 507 -14.52 34.33 -2.45
C TRP A 507 -13.78 35.32 -3.35
N ARG A 508 -13.43 34.90 -4.57
CA ARG A 508 -12.72 35.73 -5.56
C ARG A 508 -13.48 37.01 -5.90
N SER A 509 -14.80 36.96 -6.07
CA SER A 509 -15.60 38.15 -6.36
C SER A 509 -15.67 39.13 -5.18
N SER A 510 -15.68 38.61 -3.94
CA SER A 510 -15.82 39.43 -2.74
C SER A 510 -14.50 40.03 -2.26
N PHE A 511 -13.42 39.23 -2.29
CA PHE A 511 -12.09 39.63 -1.80
C PHE A 511 -11.21 40.25 -2.89
N GLN A 512 -11.41 39.87 -4.15
CA GLN A 512 -10.79 40.45 -5.36
C GLN A 512 -9.26 40.36 -5.46
N LYS A 513 -8.58 39.73 -4.50
CA LYS A 513 -7.12 39.57 -4.51
C LYS A 513 -6.69 38.18 -4.99
N ASP A 514 -7.45 37.13 -4.65
CA ASP A 514 -7.13 35.71 -4.87
C ASP A 514 -7.45 35.17 -6.29
N SER A 515 -7.15 35.93 -7.35
CA SER A 515 -7.59 35.62 -8.72
C SER A 515 -7.15 34.25 -9.26
N ASN A 516 -5.95 33.80 -8.91
CA ASN A 516 -5.34 32.52 -9.31
C ASN A 516 -5.37 31.46 -8.20
N SER A 517 -5.89 31.79 -7.01
CA SER A 517 -6.00 30.84 -5.89
C SER A 517 -6.99 29.73 -6.21
N VAL A 518 -6.66 28.46 -5.98
CA VAL A 518 -7.47 27.29 -6.33
C VAL A 518 -8.21 26.71 -5.13
N SER A 519 -9.04 25.68 -5.35
CA SER A 519 -9.70 24.89 -4.30
C SER A 519 -9.67 23.42 -4.72
N ILE A 520 -8.52 22.79 -4.52
CA ILE A 520 -8.18 21.43 -4.94
C ILE A 520 -7.81 20.63 -3.70
N ASN A 521 -8.23 19.37 -3.62
CA ASN A 521 -7.84 18.50 -2.51
C ASN A 521 -6.31 18.31 -2.50
N PRO A 522 -5.58 18.72 -1.44
CA PRO A 522 -4.13 18.58 -1.39
C PRO A 522 -3.62 17.15 -1.45
N GLN A 523 -4.46 16.16 -1.09
CA GLN A 523 -4.06 14.76 -0.95
C GLN A 523 -2.81 14.63 -0.09
N PHE A 524 -2.84 15.20 1.12
CA PHE A 524 -1.74 15.06 2.07
C PHE A 524 -1.46 13.58 2.38
N ILE A 525 -0.18 13.23 2.56
CA ILE A 525 0.24 11.85 2.90
C ILE A 525 -0.49 11.33 4.15
N SER A 526 -0.66 12.17 5.16
CA SER A 526 -1.51 11.86 6.32
C SER A 526 -2.06 13.15 6.96
N THR A 527 -2.81 13.03 8.05
CA THR A 527 -3.31 14.21 8.79
C THR A 527 -2.19 15.06 9.38
N THR A 528 -1.08 14.45 9.82
CA THR A 528 0.05 15.16 10.45
C THR A 528 1.23 15.36 9.51
N ASP A 529 1.28 14.60 8.42
CA ASP A 529 2.30 14.70 7.39
C ASP A 529 1.72 15.40 6.15
N LEU A 530 2.04 16.68 6.01
CA LEU A 530 1.39 17.60 5.08
C LEU A 530 2.18 17.80 3.77
N HIS A 531 3.03 16.85 3.39
CA HIS A 531 3.50 16.75 2.01
C HIS A 531 2.29 16.50 1.11
N ALA A 532 2.09 17.35 0.11
CA ALA A 532 0.97 17.25 -0.80
C ALA A 532 1.32 16.28 -1.93
N THR A 533 0.34 15.54 -2.43
CA THR A 533 0.54 14.61 -3.56
C THR A 533 -0.38 14.92 -4.75
N SER A 534 -1.10 16.03 -4.68
CA SER A 534 -2.06 16.42 -5.71
C SER A 534 -1.35 16.93 -6.97
N ILE A 535 -1.38 16.13 -8.03
CA ILE A 535 -0.88 16.52 -9.37
C ILE A 535 -1.60 17.77 -9.89
N ALA A 536 -2.87 17.99 -9.51
CA ALA A 536 -3.63 19.15 -9.95
C ALA A 536 -3.20 20.47 -9.27
N MET A 537 -2.40 20.42 -8.19
CA MET A 537 -1.81 21.60 -7.55
C MET A 537 -0.33 21.81 -7.89
N ASP A 538 0.30 20.81 -8.49
CA ASP A 538 1.69 20.84 -8.92
C ASP A 538 1.94 22.03 -9.86
N ASN A 539 3.06 22.73 -9.66
CA ASN A 539 3.53 23.85 -10.44
C ASN A 539 2.57 25.08 -10.52
N LEU A 540 1.55 25.17 -9.65
CA LEU A 540 0.55 26.25 -9.68
C LEU A 540 0.91 27.49 -8.83
N GLY A 541 2.03 27.47 -8.10
CA GLY A 541 2.47 28.58 -7.28
C GLY A 541 3.17 29.69 -8.06
N ASN A 542 3.38 30.82 -7.39
CA ASN A 542 4.10 31.98 -7.93
C ASN A 542 5.52 32.06 -7.35
N PRO A 543 6.61 32.15 -8.14
CA PRO A 543 7.98 32.30 -7.61
C PRO A 543 8.13 33.47 -6.64
N LEU A 544 8.73 33.22 -5.46
CA LEU A 544 9.00 34.24 -4.44
C LEU A 544 10.50 34.28 -4.11
N ALA A 545 11.16 35.41 -4.38
CA ALA A 545 12.61 35.55 -4.23
C ALA A 545 13.12 35.39 -2.78
N ASN A 546 12.25 35.60 -1.79
CA ASN A 546 12.57 35.47 -0.36
C ASN A 546 12.33 34.06 0.19
N VAL A 547 11.77 33.13 -0.58
CA VAL A 547 11.53 31.72 -0.20
C VAL A 547 11.89 30.80 -1.37
N THR A 548 13.17 30.44 -1.46
CA THR A 548 13.74 29.69 -2.60
C THR A 548 13.84 28.18 -2.38
N THR A 549 13.55 27.72 -1.18
CA THR A 549 13.62 26.31 -0.78
C THR A 549 12.38 25.96 0.01
N ASP A 550 11.95 24.71 -0.04
CA ASP A 550 10.74 24.19 0.64
C ASP A 550 11.02 23.75 2.09
N ILE A 551 10.10 22.97 2.69
CA ILE A 551 10.21 22.46 4.06
C ILE A 551 11.34 21.44 4.26
N ASP A 552 11.64 20.62 3.26
CA ASP A 552 12.66 19.59 3.31
C ASP A 552 14.03 20.10 2.81
N GLY A 553 14.08 21.34 2.32
CA GLY A 553 15.29 22.00 1.84
C GLY A 553 15.52 21.82 0.33
N GLN A 554 14.54 21.29 -0.40
CA GLN A 554 14.55 21.19 -1.85
C GLN A 554 14.41 22.58 -2.47
N THR A 555 15.06 22.81 -3.61
CA THR A 555 15.00 24.09 -4.31
C THR A 555 13.67 24.20 -5.04
N ARG A 556 12.96 25.32 -4.85
CA ARG A 556 11.71 25.57 -5.56
C ARG A 556 11.94 25.96 -7.01
N SER A 557 11.00 25.59 -7.88
CA SER A 557 10.98 26.01 -9.29
C SER A 557 11.00 27.53 -9.40
N LEU A 558 11.89 28.04 -10.27
CA LEU A 558 12.06 29.48 -10.48
C LEU A 558 10.95 30.10 -11.35
N SER A 559 10.13 29.27 -11.99
CA SER A 559 9.00 29.71 -12.83
C SER A 559 7.65 29.28 -12.29
N THR A 560 7.58 28.13 -11.64
CA THR A 560 6.34 27.43 -11.32
C THR A 560 6.48 26.63 -10.01
N PRO A 561 6.76 27.27 -8.86
CA PRO A 561 6.87 26.52 -7.60
C PRO A 561 5.54 25.90 -7.22
N ASP A 562 5.55 24.96 -6.28
CA ASP A 562 4.32 24.35 -5.80
C ASP A 562 3.57 25.23 -4.80
N ILE A 563 2.25 25.10 -4.79
CA ILE A 563 1.41 25.64 -3.71
C ILE A 563 1.60 24.75 -2.48
N GLY A 564 1.92 25.35 -1.34
CA GLY A 564 2.15 24.66 -0.07
C GLY A 564 3.59 24.74 0.40
N ALA A 565 3.85 24.12 1.54
CA ALA A 565 5.17 24.11 2.20
C ALA A 565 6.18 23.15 1.58
N ASP A 566 5.73 22.25 0.74
CA ASP A 566 6.52 21.24 0.07
C ASP A 566 6.71 21.60 -1.41
N GLU A 567 7.86 21.25 -1.98
CA GLU A 567 8.07 21.21 -3.43
C GLU A 567 8.13 19.73 -3.81
N TYR A 568 7.22 19.30 -4.66
CA TYR A 568 7.09 17.91 -5.05
C TYR A 568 6.98 17.85 -6.56
N SER A 569 7.82 17.03 -7.18
CA SER A 569 7.57 16.66 -8.56
C SER A 569 6.36 15.73 -8.56
N GLY A 570 5.24 16.13 -9.17
CA GLY A 570 4.28 15.15 -9.65
C GLY A 570 5.05 14.09 -10.42
N VAL A 571 4.93 12.81 -10.04
CA VAL A 571 5.63 11.71 -10.71
C VAL A 571 5.18 11.67 -12.17
N SER A 572 5.91 12.35 -13.07
CA SER A 572 5.41 12.55 -14.44
C SER A 572 5.24 11.23 -15.19
N ARG A 573 6.07 10.22 -14.90
CA ARG A 573 6.08 8.89 -15.52
C ARG A 573 6.54 7.83 -14.51
N ASP A 574 5.69 6.86 -14.16
CA ASP A 574 6.01 5.75 -13.23
C ASP A 574 5.16 4.53 -13.65
N LEU A 575 5.80 3.44 -14.05
CA LEU A 575 5.17 2.20 -14.51
C LEU A 575 5.71 0.99 -13.75
N GLY A 576 4.84 0.28 -13.03
CA GLY A 576 5.19 -0.97 -12.36
C GLY A 576 4.49 -2.21 -12.92
N VAL A 577 5.04 -3.39 -12.62
CA VAL A 577 4.35 -4.67 -12.83
C VAL A 577 3.73 -5.12 -11.50
N THR A 578 2.40 -5.10 -11.40
CA THR A 578 1.70 -5.30 -10.12
C THR A 578 1.24 -6.73 -9.88
N ALA A 579 1.11 -7.55 -10.93
CA ALA A 579 0.70 -8.95 -10.79
C ALA A 579 1.18 -9.84 -11.94
N VAL A 580 1.24 -11.14 -11.66
CA VAL A 580 1.41 -12.21 -12.65
C VAL A 580 0.15 -13.08 -12.66
N LEU A 581 -0.61 -13.01 -13.76
CA LEU A 581 -1.90 -13.68 -13.94
C LEU A 581 -1.78 -15.10 -14.49
N ALA A 582 -0.79 -15.36 -15.34
CA ALA A 582 -0.54 -16.69 -15.89
C ALA A 582 0.98 -16.95 -16.00
N PRO A 583 1.44 -18.18 -15.72
CA PRO A 583 0.66 -19.33 -15.27
C PRO A 583 0.17 -19.21 -13.81
N LEU A 584 -0.97 -19.84 -13.53
CA LEU A 584 -1.51 -19.94 -12.17
C LEU A 584 -0.71 -20.97 -11.35
N ASN A 585 -0.68 -20.77 -10.03
CA ASN A 585 -0.03 -21.72 -9.15
C ASN A 585 -0.80 -23.05 -9.14
N ASN A 586 -0.09 -24.17 -9.21
CA ASN A 586 -0.63 -25.53 -9.33
C ASN A 586 -1.47 -25.78 -10.60
N ALA A 587 -1.30 -24.98 -11.65
CA ALA A 587 -1.86 -25.29 -12.96
C ALA A 587 -1.18 -26.51 -13.59
N CYS A 588 -1.90 -27.19 -14.48
CA CYS A 588 -1.31 -28.23 -15.31
C CYS A 588 -0.33 -27.65 -16.31
N GLY A 589 0.83 -28.28 -16.42
CA GLY A 589 1.79 -27.95 -17.46
C GLY A 589 1.19 -28.21 -18.84
N GLU A 590 1.64 -27.43 -19.83
CA GLU A 590 1.24 -27.58 -21.22
C GLU A 590 2.39 -27.17 -22.15
N ASN A 591 2.29 -27.53 -23.43
CA ASN A 591 3.36 -27.28 -24.40
C ASN A 591 3.47 -25.80 -24.80
N ASN A 592 2.36 -25.04 -24.71
CA ASN A 592 2.24 -23.66 -25.17
C ASN A 592 1.64 -22.76 -24.07
N MET A 593 2.21 -22.78 -22.86
CA MET A 593 1.72 -21.98 -21.74
C MET A 593 1.90 -20.49 -21.99
N GLU A 594 0.83 -19.71 -21.88
CA GLU A 594 0.88 -18.25 -21.96
C GLU A 594 1.40 -17.65 -20.65
N VAL A 595 2.18 -16.56 -20.77
CA VAL A 595 2.59 -15.73 -19.63
C VAL A 595 1.84 -14.41 -19.72
N LYS A 596 1.20 -14.00 -18.61
CA LYS A 596 0.41 -12.77 -18.53
C LYS A 596 0.74 -12.00 -17.26
N VAL A 597 0.92 -10.69 -17.39
CA VAL A 597 1.22 -9.78 -16.28
C VAL A 597 0.32 -8.56 -16.31
N ILE A 598 0.07 -7.95 -15.15
CA ILE A 598 -0.60 -6.65 -15.05
C ILE A 598 0.45 -5.57 -14.94
N VAL A 599 0.34 -4.56 -15.81
CA VAL A 599 1.11 -3.32 -15.75
C VAL A 599 0.23 -2.20 -15.22
N THR A 600 0.78 -1.33 -14.38
CA THR A 600 0.06 -0.23 -13.74
C THR A 600 0.81 1.08 -13.94
N ASN A 601 0.09 2.13 -14.30
CA ASN A 601 0.63 3.48 -14.37
C ASN A 601 0.40 4.22 -13.06
N PHE A 602 1.47 4.39 -12.31
CA PHE A 602 1.50 5.16 -11.06
C PHE A 602 1.86 6.63 -11.30
N GLY A 603 2.29 6.98 -12.52
CA GLY A 603 2.63 8.33 -12.94
C GLY A 603 1.43 9.18 -13.38
N GLY A 604 1.69 10.47 -13.58
CA GLY A 604 0.73 11.50 -13.97
C GLY A 604 0.56 11.71 -15.47
N ALA A 605 1.41 11.12 -16.32
CA ALA A 605 1.27 11.12 -17.78
C ALA A 605 0.63 9.83 -18.30
N VAL A 606 -0.03 9.90 -19.46
CA VAL A 606 -0.50 8.70 -20.18
C VAL A 606 0.71 7.98 -20.78
N GLU A 607 0.83 6.68 -20.50
CA GLU A 607 1.97 5.88 -20.94
C GLU A 607 1.62 4.93 -22.09
N THR A 608 2.50 4.82 -23.07
CA THR A 608 2.31 3.93 -24.23
C THR A 608 3.66 3.53 -24.85
N GLY A 609 3.67 2.39 -25.56
CA GLY A 609 4.82 1.94 -26.35
C GLY A 609 6.03 1.47 -25.53
N PHE A 610 5.84 1.12 -24.26
CA PHE A 610 6.91 0.69 -23.36
C PHE A 610 7.11 -0.83 -23.36
N ASN A 611 8.30 -1.27 -22.98
CA ASN A 611 8.65 -2.70 -22.95
C ASN A 611 8.48 -3.29 -21.56
N VAL A 612 8.07 -4.55 -21.50
CA VAL A 612 8.03 -5.38 -20.31
C VAL A 612 8.81 -6.66 -20.59
N THR A 613 9.68 -7.03 -19.66
CA THR A 613 10.49 -8.24 -19.73
C THR A 613 10.04 -9.22 -18.66
N CYS A 614 9.96 -10.50 -18.97
CA CYS A 614 9.75 -11.58 -18.00
C CYS A 614 10.90 -12.59 -18.10
N GLU A 615 11.72 -12.64 -17.05
CA GLU A 615 12.77 -13.64 -16.86
C GLU A 615 12.18 -14.87 -16.17
N LEU A 616 12.19 -16.01 -16.86
CA LEU A 616 11.77 -17.30 -16.35
C LEU A 616 13.00 -18.08 -15.90
N SER A 617 12.94 -18.71 -14.72
CA SER A 617 14.00 -19.58 -14.20
C SER A 617 13.45 -20.73 -13.35
N GLY A 618 14.29 -21.72 -13.01
CA GLY A 618 13.88 -22.94 -12.32
C GLY A 618 13.83 -24.14 -13.27
N THR A 619 12.64 -24.74 -13.43
CA THR A 619 12.43 -25.89 -14.34
C THR A 619 12.63 -25.51 -15.81
N LEU A 620 12.35 -24.26 -16.17
CA LEU A 620 12.59 -23.68 -17.47
C LEU A 620 13.35 -22.36 -17.29
N SER A 621 14.35 -22.11 -18.14
CA SER A 621 15.09 -20.85 -18.16
C SER A 621 14.99 -20.19 -19.52
N THR A 622 14.30 -19.06 -19.61
CA THR A 622 14.17 -18.27 -20.84
C THR A 622 13.72 -16.84 -20.51
N THR A 623 13.83 -15.92 -21.46
CA THR A 623 13.40 -14.52 -21.29
C THR A 623 12.36 -14.17 -22.33
N LEU A 624 11.22 -13.65 -21.89
CA LEU A 624 10.14 -13.17 -22.75
C LEU A 624 10.16 -11.64 -22.76
N ASN A 625 10.02 -11.05 -23.95
CA ASN A 625 9.91 -9.61 -24.12
C ASN A 625 8.54 -9.29 -24.76
N GLY A 626 7.84 -8.30 -24.21
CA GLY A 626 6.59 -7.80 -24.75
C GLY A 626 6.59 -6.28 -24.78
N THR A 627 5.88 -5.70 -25.74
CA THR A 627 5.68 -4.24 -25.83
C THR A 627 4.21 -3.95 -25.56
N PHE A 628 3.93 -3.06 -24.63
CA PHE A 628 2.59 -2.56 -24.37
C PHE A 628 2.28 -1.41 -25.35
N SER A 629 1.34 -1.63 -26.27
CA SER A 629 1.02 -0.67 -27.34
C SER A 629 -0.26 0.14 -27.12
N GLY A 630 -1.00 -0.11 -26.03
CA GLY A 630 -2.17 0.68 -25.64
C GLY A 630 -1.81 1.98 -24.95
N ASN A 631 -2.80 2.85 -24.71
CA ASN A 631 -2.63 4.02 -23.84
C ASN A 631 -3.04 3.63 -22.42
N LEU A 632 -2.09 3.69 -21.49
CA LEU A 632 -2.32 3.44 -20.07
C LEU A 632 -2.43 4.79 -19.34
N ASN A 633 -3.65 5.22 -19.04
CA ASN A 633 -3.90 6.49 -18.34
C ASN A 633 -3.33 6.48 -16.91
N PRO A 634 -3.03 7.65 -16.32
CA PRO A 634 -2.65 7.78 -14.90
C PRO A 634 -3.60 7.02 -13.97
N GLY A 635 -3.05 6.21 -13.06
CA GLY A 635 -3.79 5.38 -12.10
C GLY A 635 -4.46 4.14 -12.69
N ALA A 636 -4.43 3.94 -14.02
CA ALA A 636 -5.00 2.76 -14.67
C ALA A 636 -4.03 1.57 -14.66
N ASN A 637 -4.58 0.37 -14.83
CA ASN A 637 -3.83 -0.86 -15.05
C ASN A 637 -4.40 -1.64 -16.23
N ASP A 638 -3.57 -2.46 -16.87
CA ASP A 638 -3.97 -3.31 -17.98
C ASP A 638 -3.10 -4.58 -18.03
N THR A 639 -3.57 -5.59 -18.77
CA THR A 639 -2.89 -6.89 -18.89
C THR A 639 -2.04 -6.94 -20.15
N LEU A 640 -0.75 -7.25 -19.98
CA LEU A 640 0.13 -7.63 -21.08
C LEU A 640 0.21 -9.16 -21.19
N THR A 641 -0.12 -9.69 -22.37
CA THR A 641 0.11 -11.10 -22.72
C THR A 641 1.37 -11.19 -23.59
N PHE A 642 2.35 -12.01 -23.17
CA PHE A 642 3.55 -12.24 -23.96
C PHE A 642 3.22 -13.10 -25.19
N ALA A 643 3.65 -12.67 -26.38
CA ALA A 643 3.37 -13.38 -27.63
C ALA A 643 4.06 -14.74 -27.74
N THR A 644 5.18 -14.93 -27.04
CA THR A 644 5.90 -16.21 -26.99
C THR A 644 5.36 -17.05 -25.84
N THR A 645 4.87 -18.25 -26.17
CA THR A 645 4.45 -19.24 -25.18
C THR A 645 5.62 -20.14 -24.76
N VAL A 646 5.48 -20.82 -23.62
CA VAL A 646 6.53 -21.67 -23.05
C VAL A 646 6.07 -23.10 -22.77
N ASN A 647 6.95 -24.07 -22.99
CA ASN A 647 6.66 -25.47 -22.67
C ASN A 647 6.90 -25.75 -21.19
N THR A 648 5.82 -26.01 -20.46
CA THR A 648 5.82 -26.30 -19.01
C THR A 648 5.36 -27.72 -18.71
N SER A 649 5.23 -28.58 -19.72
CA SER A 649 4.69 -29.95 -19.60
C SER A 649 5.45 -30.84 -18.61
N ALA A 650 6.75 -30.60 -18.39
CA ALA A 650 7.55 -31.34 -17.42
C ALA A 650 7.18 -31.03 -15.94
N GLY A 651 6.52 -29.90 -15.67
CA GLY A 651 6.19 -29.45 -14.32
C GLY A 651 7.40 -29.09 -13.47
N GLY A 652 7.15 -28.62 -12.24
CA GLY A 652 8.16 -28.15 -11.29
C GLY A 652 8.02 -26.66 -10.99
N THR A 653 8.97 -26.12 -10.23
CA THR A 653 8.96 -24.70 -9.87
C THR A 653 9.40 -23.84 -11.05
N LEU A 654 8.57 -22.85 -11.39
CA LEU A 654 8.82 -21.81 -12.36
C LEU A 654 8.84 -20.46 -11.64
N ASN A 655 10.00 -19.83 -11.61
CA ASN A 655 10.19 -18.50 -11.05
C ASN A 655 10.04 -17.48 -12.18
N LEU A 656 9.11 -16.53 -12.01
CA LEU A 656 8.85 -15.45 -12.96
C LEU A 656 9.30 -14.15 -12.31
N LYS A 657 10.27 -13.48 -12.92
CA LYS A 657 10.67 -12.12 -12.58
C LYS A 657 10.30 -11.20 -13.73
N SER A 658 9.25 -10.41 -13.56
CA SER A 658 8.75 -9.52 -14.61
C SER A 658 9.00 -8.07 -14.24
N TYR A 659 9.43 -7.26 -15.20
CA TYR A 659 9.68 -5.85 -14.98
C TYR A 659 9.45 -4.97 -16.22
N THR A 660 9.01 -3.74 -15.99
CA THR A 660 8.91 -2.68 -16.99
C THR A 660 10.29 -2.10 -17.30
N ASN A 661 10.45 -1.54 -18.49
CA ASN A 661 11.64 -0.77 -18.87
C ASN A 661 11.18 0.50 -19.57
N LEU A 662 10.70 1.45 -18.77
CA LEU A 662 10.26 2.76 -19.23
C LEU A 662 11.42 3.78 -19.13
N ALA A 663 11.67 4.50 -20.22
CA ALA A 663 12.64 5.59 -20.19
C ALA A 663 12.14 6.75 -19.32
N PHE A 664 12.98 7.22 -18.40
CA PHE A 664 12.67 8.28 -17.44
C PHE A 664 11.57 7.92 -16.43
N ASP A 665 11.43 6.62 -16.13
CA ASP A 665 10.70 6.19 -14.94
C ASP A 665 11.40 6.74 -13.69
N VAL A 666 10.63 7.40 -12.83
CA VAL A 666 11.15 8.07 -11.64
C VAL A 666 11.17 7.16 -10.40
N ASN A 667 10.50 6.01 -10.43
CA ASN A 667 10.40 5.11 -9.27
C ASN A 667 10.61 3.63 -9.64
N ASN A 668 11.87 3.23 -9.72
CA ASN A 668 12.21 1.86 -10.11
C ASN A 668 11.90 0.76 -9.07
N THR A 669 11.34 1.12 -7.90
CA THR A 669 11.10 0.15 -6.83
C THR A 669 9.87 -0.72 -7.07
N ASN A 670 8.93 -0.24 -7.89
CA ASN A 670 7.70 -0.95 -8.26
C ASN A 670 7.78 -1.58 -9.67
N ASP A 671 8.88 -1.36 -10.41
CA ASP A 671 9.09 -1.90 -11.76
C ASP A 671 9.02 -3.42 -11.78
N THR A 672 9.52 -4.09 -10.73
CA THR A 672 9.77 -5.54 -10.75
C THR A 672 8.88 -6.30 -9.78
N ILE A 673 8.22 -7.34 -10.29
CA ILE A 673 7.60 -8.39 -9.47
C ILE A 673 8.32 -9.73 -9.68
N SER A 674 8.50 -10.48 -8.59
CA SER A 674 9.00 -11.85 -8.63
C SER A 674 8.02 -12.80 -7.96
N VAL A 675 7.60 -13.85 -8.67
CA VAL A 675 6.73 -14.89 -8.13
C VAL A 675 7.27 -16.27 -8.47
N SER A 676 7.09 -17.22 -7.55
CA SER A 676 7.30 -18.64 -7.82
C SER A 676 5.95 -19.32 -8.03
N ARG A 677 5.83 -20.10 -9.10
CA ARG A 677 4.66 -20.92 -9.42
C ARG A 677 5.09 -22.38 -9.49
N ASN A 678 4.37 -23.24 -8.79
CA ASN A 678 4.54 -24.67 -8.91
C ASN A 678 3.63 -25.18 -10.03
N ILE A 679 4.20 -25.67 -11.12
CA ILE A 679 3.45 -26.23 -12.24
C ILE A 679 3.40 -27.75 -12.07
N ILE A 680 2.22 -28.34 -12.21
CA ILE A 680 2.07 -29.80 -12.11
C ILE A 680 2.44 -30.40 -13.47
N GLY A 681 3.45 -31.27 -13.49
CA GLY A 681 3.89 -31.92 -14.72
C GLY A 681 2.84 -32.88 -15.26
N ILE A 682 2.70 -32.94 -16.57
CA ILE A 682 1.83 -33.91 -17.23
C ILE A 682 2.44 -35.31 -17.01
N PRO A 683 1.68 -36.27 -16.44
CA PRO A 683 2.15 -37.65 -16.31
C PRO A 683 2.58 -38.25 -17.65
N ALA A 684 3.58 -39.13 -17.61
CA ALA A 684 3.91 -39.95 -18.76
C ALA A 684 2.70 -40.79 -19.19
N MET A 685 2.56 -41.01 -20.51
CA MET A 685 1.52 -41.88 -21.02
C MET A 685 1.67 -43.30 -20.41
N PRO A 686 0.59 -43.89 -19.88
CA PRO A 686 0.67 -45.21 -19.26
C PRO A 686 1.06 -46.28 -20.28
N VAL A 687 1.85 -47.26 -19.85
CA VAL A 687 2.14 -48.45 -20.66
C VAL A 687 0.98 -49.40 -20.52
N VAL A 688 0.45 -49.88 -21.63
CA VAL A 688 -0.79 -50.66 -21.67
C VAL A 688 -0.51 -52.08 -22.15
N MET A 689 -1.25 -53.03 -21.59
CA MET A 689 -1.24 -54.42 -22.01
C MET A 689 -2.68 -54.86 -22.20
N GLY A 690 -3.01 -55.16 -23.45
CA GLY A 690 -4.30 -55.74 -23.82
C GLY A 690 -4.47 -57.12 -23.22
N ASP A 691 -5.70 -57.57 -23.15
CA ASP A 691 -6.05 -58.93 -22.77
C ASP A 691 -6.82 -59.60 -23.91
N SER A 692 -6.64 -60.91 -24.05
CA SER A 692 -7.27 -61.71 -25.09
C SER A 692 -8.16 -62.76 -24.44
N ILE A 693 -9.43 -62.75 -24.80
CA ILE A 693 -10.44 -63.71 -24.33
C ILE A 693 -10.96 -64.54 -25.49
N CYS A 694 -11.49 -65.72 -25.19
CA CYS A 694 -12.01 -66.65 -26.20
C CYS A 694 -13.54 -66.55 -26.22
N GLY A 695 -14.12 -66.08 -27.33
CA GLY A 695 -15.57 -65.81 -27.44
C GLY A 695 -16.08 -64.65 -26.58
N PRO A 696 -17.40 -64.38 -26.56
CA PRO A 696 -17.98 -63.31 -25.76
C PRO A 696 -17.69 -63.52 -24.27
N GLY A 697 -17.14 -62.51 -23.61
CA GLY A 697 -16.73 -62.61 -22.22
C GLY A 697 -16.18 -61.30 -21.68
N SER A 698 -15.60 -61.33 -20.48
CA SER A 698 -14.96 -60.15 -19.90
C SER A 698 -13.44 -60.28 -19.93
N ALA A 699 -12.77 -59.25 -20.48
CA ALA A 699 -11.32 -59.14 -20.52
C ALA A 699 -10.81 -58.30 -19.34
N ASN A 700 -9.63 -58.64 -18.83
CA ASN A 700 -8.94 -57.92 -17.77
C ASN A 700 -7.75 -57.16 -18.34
N LEU A 701 -8.01 -55.95 -18.81
CA LEU A 701 -6.96 -55.06 -19.33
C LEU A 701 -6.05 -54.61 -18.18
N SER A 702 -4.76 -54.42 -18.49
CA SER A 702 -3.83 -53.86 -17.51
C SER A 702 -3.06 -52.68 -18.08
N ALA A 703 -2.70 -51.76 -17.20
CA ALA A 703 -1.85 -50.63 -17.51
C ALA A 703 -0.95 -50.33 -16.32
N SER A 704 0.27 -49.84 -16.60
CA SER A 704 1.24 -49.44 -15.60
C SER A 704 1.63 -47.99 -15.78
N SER A 705 1.58 -47.24 -14.68
CA SER A 705 2.14 -45.90 -14.53
C SER A 705 2.58 -45.72 -13.08
N SER A 706 3.49 -44.79 -12.83
CA SER A 706 3.80 -44.30 -11.48
C SER A 706 2.64 -43.51 -10.86
N ASP A 707 1.72 -42.99 -11.69
CA ASP A 707 0.60 -42.15 -11.28
C ASP A 707 -0.74 -42.90 -11.32
N THR A 708 -1.79 -42.29 -10.77
CA THR A 708 -3.11 -42.93 -10.67
C THR A 708 -3.73 -43.12 -12.07
N LEU A 709 -4.13 -44.35 -12.39
CA LEU A 709 -4.73 -44.68 -13.69
C LEU A 709 -6.25 -44.49 -13.67
N ARG A 710 -6.80 -43.93 -14.76
CA ARG A 710 -8.24 -43.77 -15.00
C ARG A 710 -8.61 -44.31 -16.37
N TRP A 711 -9.66 -45.12 -16.44
CA TRP A 711 -10.13 -45.81 -17.65
C TRP A 711 -11.35 -45.14 -18.26
N PHE A 712 -11.50 -45.22 -19.59
CA PHE A 712 -12.49 -44.51 -20.39
C PHE A 712 -12.94 -45.32 -21.60
N ALA A 713 -14.16 -45.06 -22.07
CA ALA A 713 -14.73 -45.70 -23.27
C ALA A 713 -14.25 -45.07 -24.59
N GLY A 714 -13.74 -43.83 -24.55
CA GLY A 714 -13.38 -43.07 -25.75
C GLY A 714 -12.05 -42.30 -25.63
N PRO A 715 -11.50 -41.83 -26.76
CA PRO A 715 -10.22 -41.11 -26.80
C PRO A 715 -10.27 -39.70 -26.18
N SER A 716 -11.47 -39.10 -26.04
CA SER A 716 -11.72 -37.83 -25.35
C SER A 716 -13.14 -37.83 -24.76
N GLY A 717 -13.43 -36.93 -23.82
CA GLY A 717 -14.75 -36.85 -23.16
C GLY A 717 -15.13 -38.11 -22.36
N GLY A 718 -16.38 -38.21 -21.92
CA GLY A 718 -16.92 -39.38 -21.20
C GLY A 718 -16.51 -39.47 -19.71
N SER A 719 -17.28 -40.24 -18.94
CA SER A 719 -17.02 -40.53 -17.53
C SER A 719 -15.91 -41.57 -17.35
N VAL A 720 -15.30 -41.57 -16.16
CA VAL A 720 -14.29 -42.58 -15.78
C VAL A 720 -15.00 -43.92 -15.58
N LEU A 721 -14.61 -44.94 -16.34
CA LEU A 721 -15.12 -46.31 -16.24
C LEU A 721 -14.56 -47.07 -15.03
N GLY A 722 -13.35 -46.73 -14.60
CA GLY A 722 -12.67 -47.37 -13.47
C GLY A 722 -11.31 -46.73 -13.18
N THR A 723 -10.71 -47.07 -12.04
CA THR A 723 -9.39 -46.60 -11.63
C THR A 723 -8.49 -47.76 -11.21
N GLY A 724 -7.17 -47.57 -11.32
CA GLY A 724 -6.18 -48.58 -10.95
C GLY A 724 -5.51 -49.29 -12.14
N SER A 725 -4.55 -50.17 -11.84
CA SER A 725 -3.69 -50.84 -12.83
C SER A 725 -4.39 -51.93 -13.64
N SER A 726 -5.61 -52.31 -13.27
CA SER A 726 -6.41 -53.30 -13.98
C SER A 726 -7.83 -52.79 -14.21
N PHE A 727 -8.40 -53.10 -15.36
CA PHE A 727 -9.78 -52.77 -15.71
C PHE A 727 -10.49 -53.96 -16.33
N ASN A 728 -11.59 -54.37 -15.69
CA ASN A 728 -12.48 -55.39 -16.21
C ASN A 728 -13.48 -54.74 -17.18
N THR A 729 -13.52 -55.21 -18.43
CA THR A 729 -14.31 -54.58 -19.50
C THR A 729 -15.82 -54.75 -19.35
N GLY A 730 -16.28 -55.60 -18.43
CA GLY A 730 -17.60 -56.21 -18.55
C GLY A 730 -17.68 -57.12 -19.78
N ASN A 731 -18.88 -57.61 -20.09
CA ASN A 731 -19.06 -58.56 -21.19
C ASN A 731 -18.94 -57.87 -22.56
N ILE A 732 -17.94 -58.25 -23.35
CA ILE A 732 -17.72 -57.78 -24.73
C ILE A 732 -17.95 -58.94 -25.71
N SER A 733 -18.64 -58.67 -26.81
CA SER A 733 -18.95 -59.66 -27.86
C SER A 733 -18.08 -59.51 -29.12
N SER A 734 -17.26 -58.47 -29.17
CA SER A 734 -16.29 -58.21 -30.25
C SER A 734 -15.08 -57.44 -29.72
N THR A 735 -13.96 -57.50 -30.45
CA THR A 735 -12.73 -56.78 -30.10
C THR A 735 -13.02 -55.29 -29.94
N THR A 736 -12.77 -54.76 -28.75
CA THR A 736 -13.16 -53.40 -28.34
C THR A 736 -11.95 -52.63 -27.81
N ASN A 737 -11.85 -51.34 -28.17
CA ASN A 737 -10.82 -50.45 -27.63
C ASN A 737 -11.33 -49.72 -26.39
N PHE A 738 -10.58 -49.81 -25.31
CA PHE A 738 -10.72 -48.96 -24.13
C PHE A 738 -9.56 -47.98 -24.06
N TYR A 739 -9.65 -46.98 -23.20
CA TYR A 739 -8.65 -45.93 -23.11
C TYR A 739 -8.26 -45.70 -21.67
N VAL A 740 -6.97 -45.51 -21.40
CA VAL A 740 -6.46 -45.23 -20.05
C VAL A 740 -5.55 -44.02 -20.06
N SER A 741 -5.68 -43.16 -19.04
CA SER A 741 -4.72 -42.09 -18.79
C SER A 741 -4.16 -42.18 -17.38
N ALA A 742 -2.93 -41.72 -17.22
CA ALA A 742 -2.30 -41.49 -15.94
C ALA A 742 -2.73 -40.11 -15.37
N HIS A 743 -2.81 -39.98 -14.05
CA HIS A 743 -3.34 -38.80 -13.39
C HIS A 743 -2.64 -38.54 -12.05
N ASN A 744 -1.99 -37.39 -11.93
CA ASN A 744 -1.27 -36.91 -10.73
C ASN A 744 -1.81 -35.57 -10.20
N GLY A 745 -3.05 -35.23 -10.56
CA GLY A 745 -3.60 -33.88 -10.51
C GLY A 745 -3.83 -33.33 -11.93
N CYS A 746 -2.97 -33.72 -12.87
CA CYS A 746 -3.12 -33.43 -14.30
C CYS A 746 -3.25 -34.74 -15.10
N PRO A 747 -4.10 -34.81 -16.14
CA PRO A 747 -4.24 -36.02 -16.95
C PRO A 747 -3.16 -36.10 -18.04
N SER A 748 -2.58 -37.28 -18.25
CA SER A 748 -1.87 -37.59 -19.50
C SER A 748 -2.84 -37.66 -20.69
N ALA A 749 -2.31 -37.66 -21.91
CA ALA A 749 -3.06 -38.16 -23.07
C ALA A 749 -3.53 -39.61 -22.81
N ARG A 750 -4.70 -39.96 -23.35
CA ARG A 750 -5.27 -41.31 -23.23
C ARG A 750 -4.59 -42.26 -24.21
N VAL A 751 -4.21 -43.44 -23.75
CA VAL A 751 -3.64 -44.53 -24.56
C VAL A 751 -4.72 -45.58 -24.80
N ALA A 752 -4.87 -46.04 -26.04
CA ALA A 752 -5.81 -47.10 -26.39
C ALA A 752 -5.29 -48.47 -25.93
N VAL A 753 -6.15 -49.26 -25.28
CA VAL A 753 -5.90 -50.64 -24.84
C VAL A 753 -6.93 -51.54 -25.48
N VAL A 754 -6.46 -52.53 -26.23
CA VAL A 754 -7.34 -53.41 -27.00
C VAL A 754 -7.72 -54.61 -26.13
N ALA A 755 -9.02 -54.87 -25.98
CA ALA A 755 -9.55 -56.13 -25.50
C ALA A 755 -9.87 -57.01 -26.71
N THR A 756 -9.06 -58.03 -26.96
CA THR A 756 -9.19 -58.87 -28.16
C THR A 756 -10.10 -60.05 -27.87
N VAL A 757 -11.13 -60.24 -28.70
CA VAL A 757 -11.98 -61.44 -28.67
C VAL A 757 -11.48 -62.39 -29.74
N LEU A 758 -10.77 -63.44 -29.32
CA LEU A 758 -10.31 -64.52 -30.18
C LEU A 758 -11.49 -65.46 -30.51
N PRO A 759 -11.57 -65.96 -31.75
CA PRO A 759 -12.59 -66.94 -32.10
C PRO A 759 -12.35 -68.23 -31.33
N LEU A 760 -13.43 -68.84 -30.83
CA LEU A 760 -13.36 -70.17 -30.23
C LEU A 760 -12.97 -71.21 -31.30
N PRO A 761 -12.17 -72.25 -30.97
CA PRO A 761 -11.94 -73.35 -31.89
C PRO A 761 -13.24 -74.01 -32.29
N VAL A 762 -13.34 -74.34 -33.58
CA VAL A 762 -14.51 -75.03 -34.10
C VAL A 762 -14.26 -76.53 -33.97
N VAL A 763 -14.83 -77.13 -32.93
CA VAL A 763 -14.94 -78.59 -32.77
C VAL A 763 -16.37 -79.00 -33.08
N ASN A 764 -16.51 -80.11 -33.82
CA ASN A 764 -17.80 -80.65 -34.21
C ASN A 764 -17.67 -82.18 -34.28
N LEU A 765 -18.32 -82.87 -33.34
CA LEU A 765 -18.43 -84.32 -33.22
C LEU A 765 -19.44 -84.93 -34.18
N GLY A 766 -20.15 -84.09 -34.94
CA GLY A 766 -21.29 -84.47 -35.76
C GLY A 766 -22.60 -84.40 -34.98
N ASN A 767 -23.67 -84.87 -35.60
CA ASN A 767 -24.98 -84.94 -34.95
C ASN A 767 -25.00 -86.03 -33.87
N ASP A 768 -25.92 -85.90 -32.91
CA ASP A 768 -26.25 -86.96 -31.98
C ASP A 768 -26.56 -88.27 -32.73
N VAL A 769 -26.12 -89.39 -32.16
CA VAL A 769 -26.27 -90.71 -32.78
C VAL A 769 -27.32 -91.49 -31.99
N THR A 770 -28.42 -91.83 -32.65
CA THR A 770 -29.43 -92.73 -32.09
C THR A 770 -29.14 -94.15 -32.53
N VAL A 771 -28.99 -95.06 -31.57
CA VAL A 771 -28.82 -96.49 -31.83
C VAL A 771 -30.01 -97.24 -31.27
N VAL A 772 -30.60 -98.13 -32.07
CA VAL A 772 -31.58 -99.09 -31.57
C VAL A 772 -30.82 -100.14 -30.76
N SER A 773 -31.26 -100.44 -29.54
CA SER A 773 -30.59 -101.44 -28.71
C SER A 773 -30.41 -102.76 -29.48
N PRO A 774 -29.20 -103.35 -29.57
CA PRO A 774 -28.01 -103.11 -28.74
C PRO A 774 -26.73 -102.58 -29.45
N ASN A 775 -26.82 -101.60 -30.36
CA ASN A 775 -25.64 -101.12 -31.13
C ASN A 775 -24.78 -100.02 -30.44
N SER A 776 -23.55 -99.75 -30.93
CA SER A 776 -22.59 -98.74 -30.41
C SER A 776 -22.14 -97.71 -31.47
N ALA A 777 -21.56 -96.57 -31.08
CA ALA A 777 -21.15 -95.45 -31.95
C ALA A 777 -19.72 -94.90 -31.66
N THR A 778 -19.05 -94.32 -32.67
CA THR A 778 -17.73 -93.64 -32.54
C THR A 778 -17.89 -92.12 -32.67
N PHE A 779 -17.28 -91.34 -31.76
CA PHE A 779 -17.21 -89.88 -31.86
C PHE A 779 -15.75 -89.42 -32.08
N ASN A 780 -15.52 -88.48 -33.01
CA ASN A 780 -14.20 -87.98 -33.39
C ASN A 780 -14.18 -86.45 -33.49
N ALA A 781 -13.29 -85.82 -32.72
CA ALA A 781 -13.14 -84.38 -32.62
C ALA A 781 -12.25 -83.76 -33.71
N GLY A 782 -11.60 -84.57 -34.56
CA GLY A 782 -10.64 -84.11 -35.57
C GLY A 782 -9.23 -83.86 -35.02
N VAL A 783 -8.22 -83.74 -35.89
CA VAL A 783 -6.81 -83.52 -35.53
C VAL A 783 -6.42 -82.03 -35.66
N GLY A 784 -5.44 -81.57 -34.89
CA GLY A 784 -4.90 -80.20 -34.99
C GLY A 784 -5.13 -79.30 -33.76
N PHE A 785 -5.80 -79.81 -32.72
CA PHE A 785 -5.90 -79.15 -31.42
C PHE A 785 -4.70 -79.50 -30.53
N SER A 786 -4.32 -78.57 -29.67
CA SER A 786 -3.23 -78.72 -28.71
C SER A 786 -3.53 -79.74 -27.61
N SER A 787 -4.80 -79.96 -27.27
CA SER A 787 -5.24 -81.02 -26.34
C SER A 787 -6.72 -81.40 -26.53
N TYR A 788 -7.09 -82.57 -26.00
CA TYR A 788 -8.44 -83.14 -26.01
C TYR A 788 -8.75 -83.67 -24.60
N LEU A 789 -9.97 -83.51 -24.11
CA LEU A 789 -10.44 -84.10 -22.86
C LEU A 789 -11.92 -84.48 -22.99
N TRP A 790 -12.23 -85.76 -22.83
CA TRP A 790 -13.58 -86.31 -22.97
C TRP A 790 -14.26 -86.52 -21.62
N SER A 791 -15.58 -86.32 -21.58
CA SER A 791 -16.44 -86.67 -20.45
C SER A 791 -17.75 -87.31 -20.95
N PRO A 792 -18.28 -88.35 -20.29
CA PRO A 792 -17.69 -89.06 -19.15
C PRO A 792 -16.52 -89.96 -19.54
N GLY A 793 -15.52 -90.10 -18.67
CA GLY A 793 -14.42 -91.08 -18.83
C GLY A 793 -13.00 -90.51 -18.89
N GLY A 794 -12.84 -89.19 -19.07
CA GLY A 794 -11.55 -88.49 -18.94
C GLY A 794 -10.50 -88.78 -20.00
N GLN A 795 -10.87 -89.42 -21.12
CA GLN A 795 -9.93 -89.78 -22.19
C GLN A 795 -9.39 -88.53 -22.88
N THR A 796 -8.16 -88.57 -23.39
CA THR A 796 -7.49 -87.40 -23.99
C THR A 796 -7.09 -87.60 -25.46
N THR A 797 -7.75 -88.53 -26.15
CA THR A 797 -7.51 -88.85 -27.56
C THR A 797 -8.40 -88.02 -28.49
N PRO A 798 -8.05 -87.82 -29.76
CA PRO A 798 -8.92 -87.13 -30.72
C PRO A 798 -10.27 -87.82 -31.00
N SER A 799 -10.44 -89.11 -30.63
CA SER A 799 -11.69 -89.86 -30.80
C SER A 799 -11.92 -90.91 -29.71
N ILE A 800 -13.19 -91.32 -29.51
CA ILE A 800 -13.65 -92.36 -28.57
C ILE A 800 -14.77 -93.24 -29.17
N ASN A 801 -15.00 -94.43 -28.60
CA ASN A 801 -16.05 -95.38 -28.99
C ASN A 801 -16.96 -95.69 -27.80
N VAL A 802 -18.28 -95.61 -27.96
CA VAL A 802 -19.26 -95.55 -26.87
C VAL A 802 -20.53 -96.35 -27.18
N ASN A 803 -21.13 -96.99 -26.16
CA ASN A 803 -22.28 -97.89 -26.33
C ASN A 803 -23.32 -97.80 -25.19
N VAL A 804 -23.20 -96.79 -24.32
CA VAL A 804 -24.13 -96.53 -23.22
C VAL A 804 -24.84 -95.22 -23.54
N GLN A 805 -26.16 -95.16 -23.32
CA GLN A 805 -26.91 -93.92 -23.48
C GLN A 805 -26.36 -92.87 -22.52
N ASP A 806 -25.59 -91.95 -23.08
CA ASP A 806 -25.01 -90.82 -22.39
C ASP A 806 -24.57 -89.79 -23.43
N CYS A 807 -24.32 -88.58 -22.97
CA CYS A 807 -23.77 -87.51 -23.77
C CYS A 807 -22.27 -87.42 -23.58
N TYR A 808 -21.52 -87.57 -24.68
CA TYR A 808 -20.07 -87.51 -24.65
C TYR A 808 -19.61 -86.16 -25.16
N THR A 809 -19.02 -85.39 -24.27
CA THR A 809 -18.44 -84.07 -24.56
C THR A 809 -16.95 -84.21 -24.74
N VAL A 810 -16.42 -83.71 -25.85
CA VAL A 810 -14.98 -83.43 -25.98
C VAL A 810 -14.78 -81.95 -25.74
N THR A 811 -13.84 -81.60 -24.87
CA THR A 811 -13.26 -80.25 -24.80
C THR A 811 -11.95 -80.28 -25.55
N VAL A 812 -11.82 -79.48 -26.61
CA VAL A 812 -10.56 -79.30 -27.33
C VAL A 812 -9.99 -77.92 -27.04
N THR A 813 -8.67 -77.83 -27.00
CA THR A 813 -7.96 -76.57 -26.80
C THR A 813 -7.04 -76.31 -27.98
N ASP A 814 -7.13 -75.15 -28.59
CA ASP A 814 -6.29 -74.78 -29.75
C ASP A 814 -4.90 -74.24 -29.37
N ALA A 815 -4.15 -73.76 -30.36
CA ALA A 815 -2.79 -73.22 -30.17
C ALA A 815 -2.74 -71.88 -29.41
N ASN A 816 -3.88 -71.17 -29.29
CA ASN A 816 -4.01 -69.93 -28.52
C ASN A 816 -4.56 -70.18 -27.10
N ASN A 817 -4.57 -71.45 -26.64
CA ASN A 817 -5.19 -71.89 -25.39
C ASN A 817 -6.69 -71.62 -25.27
N CYS A 818 -7.38 -71.30 -26.38
CA CYS A 818 -8.83 -71.21 -26.38
C CYS A 818 -9.42 -72.61 -26.40
N SER A 819 -10.32 -72.90 -25.46
CA SER A 819 -11.01 -74.19 -25.40
C SER A 819 -12.46 -74.04 -25.83
N ASN A 820 -12.91 -74.94 -26.67
CA ASN A 820 -14.32 -75.09 -26.98
C ASN A 820 -14.68 -76.57 -26.87
N SER A 821 -15.93 -76.84 -26.55
CA SER A 821 -16.40 -78.21 -26.40
C SER A 821 -17.53 -78.46 -27.35
N ASP A 822 -17.57 -79.67 -27.88
CA ASP A 822 -18.76 -80.16 -28.54
C ASP A 822 -19.21 -81.46 -27.90
N THR A 823 -20.52 -81.65 -27.86
CA THR A 823 -21.17 -82.80 -27.22
C THR A 823 -22.00 -83.52 -28.25
N ALA A 824 -21.78 -84.82 -28.38
CA ALA A 824 -22.65 -85.70 -29.13
C ALA A 824 -23.20 -86.76 -28.19
N CYS A 825 -24.52 -86.91 -28.20
CA CYS A 825 -25.24 -87.85 -27.37
C CYS A 825 -25.50 -89.17 -28.10
N LEU A 826 -25.32 -90.26 -27.36
CA LEU A 826 -25.82 -91.57 -27.78
C LEU A 826 -27.21 -91.77 -27.16
N PHE A 827 -28.26 -91.86 -27.98
CA PHE A 827 -29.63 -92.13 -27.52
C PHE A 827 -30.06 -93.57 -27.82
N VAL A 828 -30.71 -94.23 -26.85
CA VAL A 828 -31.29 -95.58 -26.96
C VAL A 828 -32.80 -95.50 -26.67
N VAL A 829 -33.65 -95.65 -27.69
CA VAL A 829 -35.10 -95.30 -27.65
C VAL A 829 -36.06 -96.50 -27.72
N GLN A 830 -37.29 -96.33 -27.18
CA GLN A 830 -38.44 -97.27 -27.15
C GLN A 830 -39.64 -96.75 -28.00
N PRO A 831 -40.60 -97.59 -28.44
CA PRO A 831 -41.47 -97.26 -29.59
C PRO A 831 -42.48 -96.11 -29.44
N THR A 832 -43.13 -95.85 -28.29
CA THR A 832 -44.20 -94.81 -28.17
C THR A 832 -44.26 -94.23 -26.74
N ASP A 833 -44.23 -92.90 -26.53
CA ASP A 833 -44.24 -92.17 -25.21
C ASP A 833 -44.58 -90.66 -25.41
N VAL A 834 -45.51 -90.02 -24.67
CA VAL A 834 -45.96 -88.62 -24.84
C VAL A 834 -46.32 -87.92 -23.50
N GLY A 835 -45.76 -86.74 -23.20
CA GLY A 835 -46.04 -86.01 -21.95
C GLY A 835 -46.06 -84.48 -22.01
N VAL A 836 -46.44 -83.81 -20.90
CA VAL A 836 -46.32 -82.34 -20.73
C VAL A 836 -44.92 -82.00 -20.23
N SER A 837 -44.16 -81.28 -21.04
CA SER A 837 -42.76 -80.95 -20.72
C SER A 837 -42.62 -79.70 -19.85
N THR A 838 -43.37 -78.63 -20.12
CA THR A 838 -43.14 -77.33 -19.46
C THR A 838 -44.36 -76.40 -19.52
N VAL A 839 -44.54 -75.56 -18.49
CA VAL A 839 -45.43 -74.38 -18.52
C VAL A 839 -44.58 -73.15 -18.81
N LEU A 840 -44.86 -72.43 -19.90
CA LEU A 840 -44.07 -71.27 -20.34
C LEU A 840 -44.64 -69.95 -19.84
N SER A 841 -45.95 -69.87 -19.62
CA SER A 841 -46.59 -68.68 -19.05
C SER A 841 -47.91 -69.05 -18.37
N PRO A 842 -48.24 -68.46 -17.19
CA PRO A 842 -47.47 -67.44 -16.45
C PRO A 842 -46.20 -67.96 -15.76
N ALA A 843 -45.10 -67.18 -15.76
CA ALA A 843 -43.82 -67.53 -15.12
C ALA A 843 -43.58 -66.74 -13.82
N ASN A 844 -42.72 -67.27 -12.94
CA ASN A 844 -42.47 -66.66 -11.63
C ASN A 844 -41.69 -65.33 -11.75
N ASN A 845 -42.08 -64.32 -10.98
CA ASN A 845 -41.61 -62.93 -11.04
C ASN A 845 -41.96 -62.17 -12.33
N ASP A 846 -42.85 -62.69 -13.15
CA ASP A 846 -43.41 -61.90 -14.25
C ASP A 846 -44.14 -60.66 -13.71
N CYS A 847 -44.01 -59.53 -14.40
CA CYS A 847 -44.76 -58.32 -14.05
C CYS A 847 -46.26 -58.54 -14.31
N ALA A 848 -47.09 -58.14 -13.35
CA ALA A 848 -48.56 -58.17 -13.48
C ALA A 848 -49.04 -57.33 -14.68
N LYS A 849 -49.84 -57.91 -15.59
CA LYS A 849 -50.30 -57.26 -16.83
C LYS A 849 -51.76 -57.61 -17.12
N THR A 850 -52.41 -56.79 -17.94
CA THR A 850 -53.85 -56.92 -18.26
C THR A 850 -54.19 -58.14 -19.12
N SER A 851 -53.20 -58.72 -19.80
CA SER A 851 -53.31 -59.93 -20.61
C SER A 851 -52.01 -60.72 -20.55
N THR A 852 -51.98 -61.73 -19.67
CA THR A 852 -50.89 -62.71 -19.55
C THR A 852 -51.27 -63.96 -20.31
N ILE A 853 -50.43 -64.41 -21.24
CA ILE A 853 -50.70 -65.58 -22.08
C ILE A 853 -50.60 -66.86 -21.24
N VAL A 854 -51.40 -67.88 -21.55
CA VAL A 854 -51.30 -69.23 -20.97
C VAL A 854 -50.79 -70.19 -22.03
N SER A 855 -49.61 -70.78 -21.80
CA SER A 855 -49.01 -71.70 -22.77
C SER A 855 -48.17 -72.81 -22.13
N VAL A 856 -48.19 -73.98 -22.77
CA VAL A 856 -47.50 -75.20 -22.33
C VAL A 856 -46.84 -75.91 -23.51
N VAL A 857 -45.89 -76.79 -23.22
CA VAL A 857 -45.21 -77.63 -24.21
C VAL A 857 -45.62 -79.08 -24.02
N VAL A 858 -46.11 -79.72 -25.09
CA VAL A 858 -46.38 -81.17 -25.13
C VAL A 858 -45.35 -81.84 -26.03
N ARG A 859 -44.80 -82.97 -25.60
CA ARG A 859 -43.70 -83.66 -26.30
C ARG A 859 -44.01 -85.14 -26.49
N ASN A 860 -43.73 -85.67 -27.68
CA ASN A 860 -43.65 -87.11 -27.94
C ASN A 860 -42.20 -87.55 -27.71
N HIS A 861 -41.97 -88.38 -26.70
CA HIS A 861 -40.68 -88.94 -26.32
C HIS A 861 -40.42 -90.31 -26.96
N GLY A 862 -41.39 -90.92 -27.65
CA GLY A 862 -41.26 -92.22 -28.34
C GLY A 862 -40.78 -92.13 -29.78
N THR A 863 -40.55 -93.28 -30.43
CA THR A 863 -40.11 -93.36 -31.84
C THR A 863 -41.22 -93.43 -32.88
N ASP A 864 -42.47 -93.57 -32.45
CA ASP A 864 -43.65 -93.60 -33.32
C ASP A 864 -44.48 -92.31 -33.19
N PRO A 865 -45.10 -91.80 -34.28
CA PRO A 865 -45.97 -90.62 -34.24
C PRO A 865 -47.22 -90.82 -33.37
N ALA A 866 -47.59 -89.79 -32.60
CA ALA A 866 -48.78 -89.74 -31.78
C ALA A 866 -49.81 -88.74 -32.37
N ILE A 867 -51.06 -89.18 -32.51
CA ILE A 867 -52.11 -88.41 -33.21
C ILE A 867 -53.30 -88.20 -32.26
N GLY A 868 -53.78 -86.96 -32.15
CA GLY A 868 -54.97 -86.60 -31.36
C GLY A 868 -54.75 -86.59 -29.85
N ILE A 869 -53.66 -85.98 -29.36
CA ILE A 869 -53.32 -85.93 -27.92
C ILE A 869 -54.15 -84.83 -27.23
N PRO A 870 -55.01 -85.16 -26.26
CA PRO A 870 -55.76 -84.17 -25.50
C PRO A 870 -54.84 -83.39 -24.56
N VAL A 871 -55.07 -82.07 -24.42
CA VAL A 871 -54.33 -81.20 -23.48
C VAL A 871 -55.31 -80.37 -22.68
N THR A 872 -55.19 -80.40 -21.36
CA THR A 872 -56.00 -79.57 -20.44
C THR A 872 -55.08 -78.75 -19.55
N VAL A 873 -55.37 -77.44 -19.39
CA VAL A 873 -54.65 -76.54 -18.49
C VAL A 873 -55.61 -75.84 -17.53
N ASN A 874 -55.46 -76.08 -16.23
CA ASN A 874 -56.23 -75.48 -15.16
C ASN A 874 -55.40 -74.41 -14.43
N ILE A 875 -55.97 -73.21 -14.29
CA ILE A 875 -55.40 -72.07 -13.58
C ILE A 875 -56.21 -71.79 -12.32
N SER A 876 -55.55 -71.60 -11.18
CA SER A 876 -56.16 -71.21 -9.90
C SER A 876 -55.28 -70.23 -9.11
N GLY A 877 -55.76 -69.63 -8.02
CA GLY A 877 -55.04 -68.62 -7.24
C GLY A 877 -55.60 -67.21 -7.47
N LEU A 878 -54.76 -66.28 -7.95
CA LEU A 878 -55.11 -64.87 -8.24
C LEU A 878 -56.30 -64.73 -9.20
N VAL A 879 -56.42 -65.64 -10.16
CA VAL A 879 -57.56 -65.79 -11.07
C VAL A 879 -57.83 -67.28 -11.28
N THR A 880 -59.07 -67.62 -11.66
CA THR A 880 -59.45 -69.01 -11.98
C THR A 880 -59.88 -69.11 -13.44
N ALA A 881 -59.26 -70.01 -14.20
CA ALA A 881 -59.58 -70.27 -15.61
C ALA A 881 -59.23 -71.72 -15.97
N SER A 882 -59.87 -72.29 -16.99
CA SER A 882 -59.54 -73.62 -17.51
C SER A 882 -59.59 -73.59 -19.03
N PHE A 883 -58.63 -74.26 -19.66
CA PHE A 883 -58.48 -74.31 -21.11
C PHE A 883 -58.29 -75.76 -21.55
N MET A 884 -58.91 -76.13 -22.67
CA MET A 884 -58.74 -77.43 -23.31
C MET A 884 -58.37 -77.25 -24.77
N ASP A 885 -57.47 -78.09 -25.27
CA ASP A 885 -57.07 -78.14 -26.66
C ASP A 885 -56.69 -79.59 -27.05
N THR A 886 -56.43 -79.85 -28.32
CA THR A 886 -55.97 -81.15 -28.81
C THR A 886 -54.81 -80.98 -29.78
N VAL A 887 -53.73 -81.75 -29.59
CA VAL A 887 -52.62 -81.82 -30.52
C VAL A 887 -52.97 -82.81 -31.64
N PRO A 888 -53.19 -82.36 -32.88
CA PRO A 888 -53.72 -83.24 -33.93
C PRO A 888 -52.69 -84.27 -34.41
N ASN A 889 -51.42 -83.92 -34.55
CA ASN A 889 -50.32 -84.84 -34.88
C ASN A 889 -49.04 -84.35 -34.21
N LEU A 890 -48.31 -85.26 -33.59
CA LEU A 890 -47.01 -85.02 -32.98
C LEU A 890 -46.09 -86.18 -33.35
N ALA A 891 -45.18 -85.93 -34.28
CA ALA A 891 -44.22 -86.94 -34.71
C ALA A 891 -43.34 -87.38 -33.54
N ALA A 892 -42.77 -88.57 -33.67
CA ALA A 892 -41.80 -89.12 -32.74
C ALA A 892 -40.68 -88.10 -32.41
N GLY A 893 -40.41 -87.87 -31.13
CA GLY A 893 -39.38 -86.93 -30.66
C GLY A 893 -39.78 -85.44 -30.69
N ASP A 894 -40.88 -85.06 -31.34
CA ASP A 894 -41.26 -83.66 -31.49
C ASP A 894 -41.92 -83.08 -30.24
N SER A 895 -41.69 -81.78 -30.03
CA SER A 895 -42.44 -80.97 -29.07
C SER A 895 -43.25 -79.91 -29.78
N ILE A 896 -44.37 -79.54 -29.18
CA ILE A 896 -45.18 -78.47 -29.69
C ILE A 896 -45.69 -77.57 -28.56
N ILE A 897 -45.55 -76.26 -28.76
CA ILE A 897 -46.12 -75.25 -27.87
C ILE A 897 -47.61 -75.16 -28.18
N ARG A 898 -48.42 -75.11 -27.13
CA ARG A 898 -49.85 -74.81 -27.19
C ARG A 898 -50.11 -73.53 -26.42
N VAL A 899 -50.59 -72.53 -27.15
CA VAL A 899 -51.09 -71.28 -26.57
C VAL A 899 -52.59 -71.44 -26.44
N LEU A 900 -53.08 -71.59 -25.22
CA LEU A 900 -54.47 -71.95 -24.97
C LEU A 900 -55.37 -70.74 -24.74
N GLY A 901 -54.79 -69.59 -24.39
CA GLY A 901 -55.54 -68.35 -24.15
C GLY A 901 -54.73 -67.30 -23.38
N SER A 902 -55.44 -66.36 -22.75
CA SER A 902 -54.84 -65.40 -21.82
C SER A 902 -55.71 -65.18 -20.58
N ILE A 903 -55.07 -64.70 -19.51
CA ILE A 903 -55.67 -64.37 -18.21
C ILE A 903 -55.25 -62.94 -17.80
N ASN A 904 -56.11 -62.21 -17.11
CA ASN A 904 -55.76 -60.89 -16.57
C ASN A 904 -55.10 -61.03 -15.21
N THR A 905 -53.86 -60.55 -15.06
CA THR A 905 -53.08 -60.66 -13.82
C THR A 905 -52.77 -59.32 -13.17
N MET A 906 -53.43 -58.25 -13.63
CA MET A 906 -53.25 -56.89 -13.13
C MET A 906 -53.52 -56.84 -11.61
N GLY A 907 -52.60 -56.26 -10.83
CA GLY A 907 -52.68 -56.19 -9.37
C GLY A 907 -51.73 -57.13 -8.61
N GLY A 908 -51.07 -58.07 -9.30
CA GLY A 908 -50.05 -58.96 -8.71
C GLY A 908 -50.60 -60.01 -7.74
N GLY A 909 -49.83 -61.05 -7.46
CA GLY A 909 -50.24 -62.21 -6.66
C GLY A 909 -49.85 -63.56 -7.28
N THR A 910 -50.24 -64.65 -6.64
CA THR A 910 -49.82 -66.02 -7.04
C THR A 910 -50.84 -66.71 -7.94
N VAL A 911 -50.38 -67.28 -9.07
CA VAL A 911 -51.15 -68.09 -10.01
C VAL A 911 -50.59 -69.52 -10.03
N ASN A 912 -51.44 -70.50 -9.78
CA ASN A 912 -51.11 -71.93 -9.86
C ASN A 912 -51.61 -72.50 -11.20
N VAL A 913 -50.77 -73.28 -11.88
CA VAL A 913 -51.02 -73.87 -13.19
C VAL A 913 -50.87 -75.40 -13.11
N GLU A 914 -51.87 -76.13 -13.58
CA GLU A 914 -51.85 -77.58 -13.76
C GLU A 914 -52.11 -77.91 -15.22
N ALA A 915 -51.19 -78.60 -15.88
CA ALA A 915 -51.27 -78.98 -17.29
C ALA A 915 -51.20 -80.51 -17.45
N ILE A 916 -52.09 -81.09 -18.27
CA ILE A 916 -52.31 -82.53 -18.35
C ILE A 916 -52.44 -82.98 -19.82
N THR A 917 -51.76 -84.07 -20.20
CA THR A 917 -52.07 -84.92 -21.37
C THR A 917 -52.61 -86.28 -20.94
N SER A 918 -53.35 -86.94 -21.83
CA SER A 918 -53.83 -88.31 -21.61
C SER A 918 -53.88 -89.09 -22.93
N TYR A 919 -52.71 -89.53 -23.43
CA TYR A 919 -52.61 -90.27 -24.69
C TYR A 919 -52.69 -91.80 -24.49
N ASN A 920 -53.73 -92.44 -25.02
CA ASN A 920 -54.05 -93.84 -24.72
C ASN A 920 -53.02 -94.89 -25.21
N ALA A 921 -52.16 -94.55 -26.16
CA ALA A 921 -51.12 -95.45 -26.68
C ALA A 921 -49.76 -95.24 -25.98
N ASP A 922 -49.71 -94.39 -24.95
CA ASP A 922 -48.54 -94.17 -24.14
C ASP A 922 -48.51 -95.12 -22.92
N PRO A 923 -47.56 -96.07 -22.85
CA PRO A 923 -47.37 -96.91 -21.68
C PRO A 923 -46.64 -96.20 -20.51
N ASN A 924 -46.00 -95.05 -20.75
CA ASN A 924 -45.24 -94.28 -19.75
C ASN A 924 -46.02 -93.06 -19.24
N MET A 925 -46.93 -93.28 -18.31
CA MET A 925 -47.79 -92.22 -17.75
C MET A 925 -47.08 -91.26 -16.77
N THR A 926 -45.76 -91.34 -16.60
CA THR A 926 -45.06 -90.58 -15.53
C THR A 926 -44.84 -89.11 -15.89
N ASN A 927 -44.94 -88.74 -17.16
CA ASN A 927 -44.70 -87.40 -17.70
C ASN A 927 -45.99 -86.70 -18.19
N ASP A 928 -47.17 -87.26 -17.91
CA ASP A 928 -48.45 -86.78 -18.43
C ASP A 928 -49.02 -85.55 -17.72
N THR A 929 -48.62 -85.25 -16.47
CA THR A 929 -49.15 -84.12 -15.68
C THR A 929 -48.04 -83.27 -15.09
N LEU A 930 -48.15 -81.94 -15.25
CA LEU A 930 -47.22 -80.95 -14.69
C LEU A 930 -47.97 -79.88 -13.89
N ARG A 931 -47.52 -79.62 -12.65
CA ARG A 931 -48.06 -78.56 -11.77
C ARG A 931 -46.97 -77.54 -11.43
N THR A 932 -47.29 -76.26 -11.51
CA THR A 932 -46.39 -75.14 -11.16
C THR A 932 -47.14 -73.98 -10.51
N SER A 933 -46.42 -73.07 -9.86
CA SER A 933 -46.94 -71.83 -9.28
C SER A 933 -46.03 -70.65 -9.62
N ALA A 934 -46.62 -69.52 -10.01
CA ALA A 934 -45.93 -68.29 -10.36
C ALA A 934 -46.45 -67.10 -9.53
N THR A 935 -45.55 -66.32 -8.92
CA THR A 935 -45.89 -65.08 -8.19
C THR A 935 -45.60 -63.86 -9.06
N LEU A 936 -46.59 -63.00 -9.26
CA LEU A 936 -46.53 -61.83 -10.13
C LEU A 936 -46.38 -60.54 -9.32
N VAL A 937 -45.54 -59.61 -9.78
CA VAL A 937 -45.15 -58.38 -9.04
C VAL A 937 -45.87 -57.13 -9.58
N THR A 938 -46.28 -56.21 -8.70
CA THR A 938 -46.91 -54.91 -9.07
C THR A 938 -45.90 -53.80 -9.39
N GLU A 939 -46.26 -52.91 -10.32
CA GLU A 939 -45.45 -51.74 -10.71
C GLU A 939 -45.76 -50.51 -9.82
N PRO A 940 -44.74 -49.80 -9.26
CA PRO A 940 -44.94 -48.61 -8.44
C PRO A 940 -45.17 -47.33 -9.28
N ALA A 941 -45.89 -46.35 -8.72
CA ALA A 941 -46.15 -45.06 -9.37
C ALA A 941 -44.88 -44.19 -9.51
N LEU A 942 -44.78 -43.42 -10.61
CA LEU A 942 -43.62 -42.56 -10.92
C LEU A 942 -43.39 -41.44 -9.87
N PRO A 943 -42.13 -41.00 -9.66
CA PRO A 943 -41.82 -39.81 -8.86
C PRO A 943 -42.47 -38.54 -9.42
N VAL A 944 -42.84 -37.60 -8.56
CA VAL A 944 -43.29 -36.25 -8.95
C VAL A 944 -42.13 -35.27 -8.78
N GLY A 945 -41.73 -34.62 -9.88
CA GLY A 945 -40.65 -33.63 -9.90
C GLY A 945 -41.10 -32.25 -9.41
N LEU A 946 -40.24 -31.60 -8.63
CA LEU A 946 -40.36 -30.22 -8.16
C LEU A 946 -39.09 -29.49 -8.60
N GLY A 947 -39.15 -28.87 -9.78
CA GLY A 947 -38.04 -28.13 -10.37
C GLY A 947 -37.63 -26.89 -9.56
N GLY A 948 -36.61 -26.19 -10.04
CA GLY A 948 -36.10 -24.98 -9.41
C GLY A 948 -35.66 -23.96 -10.45
N SER A 949 -35.77 -22.67 -10.14
CA SER A 949 -35.32 -21.59 -11.02
C SER A 949 -34.42 -20.59 -10.29
N ARG A 950 -33.47 -19.98 -11.01
CA ARG A 950 -32.64 -18.87 -10.51
C ARG A 950 -32.13 -17.98 -11.66
N CYS A 951 -31.58 -16.82 -11.29
CA CYS A 951 -31.02 -15.84 -12.23
C CYS A 951 -29.48 -15.94 -12.30
N GLY A 952 -28.91 -15.85 -13.51
CA GLY A 952 -27.45 -15.93 -13.73
C GLY A 952 -26.85 -17.31 -13.44
N SER A 953 -25.52 -17.48 -13.40
CA SER A 953 -24.85 -18.75 -13.06
C SER A 953 -24.67 -18.93 -11.54
N GLY A 954 -24.59 -20.18 -11.05
CA GLY A 954 -24.44 -20.50 -9.62
C GLY A 954 -25.30 -21.67 -9.10
N ALA A 955 -25.36 -21.83 -7.77
CA ALA A 955 -25.93 -23.01 -7.14
C ALA A 955 -27.47 -23.05 -7.18
N ILE A 956 -28.05 -24.22 -7.45
CA ILE A 956 -29.51 -24.45 -7.45
C ILE A 956 -29.84 -25.81 -6.81
N ALA A 957 -31.00 -25.90 -6.15
CA ALA A 957 -31.53 -27.15 -5.60
C ALA A 957 -32.86 -27.48 -6.27
N ILE A 958 -33.02 -28.74 -6.68
CA ILE A 958 -34.27 -29.29 -7.24
C ILE A 958 -34.67 -30.54 -6.44
N SER A 959 -35.95 -30.87 -6.41
CA SER A 959 -36.46 -31.97 -5.57
C SER A 959 -37.47 -32.85 -6.29
N ALA A 960 -37.72 -34.04 -5.75
CA ALA A 960 -38.76 -34.95 -6.24
C ALA A 960 -39.35 -35.75 -5.08
N VAL A 961 -40.58 -36.26 -5.25
CA VAL A 961 -41.32 -37.01 -4.23
C VAL A 961 -41.81 -38.34 -4.79
N ALA A 962 -41.55 -39.44 -4.09
CA ALA A 962 -42.01 -40.79 -4.42
C ALA A 962 -42.19 -41.66 -3.16
N SER A 963 -42.89 -42.79 -3.29
CA SER A 963 -43.05 -43.78 -2.21
C SER A 963 -41.83 -44.70 -2.01
N ALA A 964 -40.88 -44.66 -2.94
CA ALA A 964 -39.62 -45.41 -2.91
C ALA A 964 -38.42 -44.45 -2.98
N THR A 965 -37.20 -44.97 -2.79
CA THR A 965 -35.97 -44.18 -2.88
C THR A 965 -35.78 -43.61 -4.29
N ILE A 966 -35.50 -42.31 -4.37
CA ILE A 966 -35.30 -41.57 -5.61
C ILE A 966 -33.84 -41.59 -6.03
N GLN A 967 -33.60 -41.96 -7.29
CA GLN A 967 -32.32 -41.88 -7.97
C GLN A 967 -32.37 -40.81 -9.07
N TRP A 968 -31.37 -39.93 -9.10
CA TRP A 968 -31.27 -38.80 -10.04
C TRP A 968 -30.26 -39.09 -11.15
N TYR A 969 -30.63 -38.80 -12.39
CA TYR A 969 -29.82 -39.06 -13.57
C TYR A 969 -29.68 -37.83 -14.45
N ASP A 970 -28.65 -37.81 -15.28
CA ASP A 970 -28.37 -36.78 -16.29
C ASP A 970 -29.07 -37.00 -17.64
N ALA A 971 -29.85 -38.08 -17.81
CA ALA A 971 -30.52 -38.43 -19.06
C ALA A 971 -31.93 -39.04 -18.87
N PRO A 972 -32.84 -38.93 -19.86
CA PRO A 972 -34.20 -39.51 -19.78
C PRO A 972 -34.22 -41.04 -19.81
N SER A 973 -33.20 -41.65 -20.41
CA SER A 973 -32.90 -43.08 -20.39
C SER A 973 -31.37 -43.25 -20.51
N GLY A 974 -30.76 -44.27 -19.90
CA GLY A 974 -29.29 -44.35 -19.79
C GLY A 974 -28.70 -43.28 -18.87
N GLY A 975 -27.43 -42.89 -19.00
CA GLY A 975 -26.83 -41.79 -18.21
C GLY A 975 -26.30 -42.15 -16.82
N ASN A 976 -25.59 -41.22 -16.19
CA ASN A 976 -24.93 -41.40 -14.91
C ASN A 976 -25.88 -41.13 -13.74
N LEU A 977 -25.80 -41.94 -12.69
CA LEU A 977 -26.43 -41.65 -11.41
C LEU A 977 -25.71 -40.46 -10.75
N LEU A 978 -26.41 -39.34 -10.62
CA LEU A 978 -25.88 -38.10 -10.04
C LEU A 978 -26.02 -38.05 -8.52
N PHE A 979 -27.15 -38.54 -8.00
CA PHE A 979 -27.46 -38.49 -6.58
C PHE A 979 -28.58 -39.48 -6.21
N THR A 980 -28.62 -39.92 -4.95
CA THR A 980 -29.72 -40.71 -4.39
C THR A 980 -30.28 -39.98 -3.16
N GLY A 981 -31.56 -39.63 -3.19
CA GLY A 981 -32.23 -38.83 -2.16
C GLY A 981 -33.26 -37.86 -2.74
N ASN A 982 -34.01 -37.18 -1.87
CA ASN A 982 -35.15 -36.36 -2.27
C ASN A 982 -34.78 -35.01 -2.93
N THR A 983 -33.61 -34.46 -2.65
CA THR A 983 -33.17 -33.14 -3.13
C THR A 983 -31.77 -33.24 -3.75
N LEU A 984 -31.63 -32.82 -5.01
CA LEU A 984 -30.36 -32.72 -5.71
C LEU A 984 -29.88 -31.25 -5.68
N THR A 985 -28.71 -31.00 -5.09
CA THR A 985 -28.07 -29.68 -5.09
C THR A 985 -26.95 -29.64 -6.14
N ILE A 986 -27.06 -28.73 -7.10
CA ILE A 986 -26.05 -28.48 -8.12
C ILE A 986 -25.21 -27.25 -7.71
N PRO A 987 -23.91 -27.37 -7.42
CA PRO A 987 -23.10 -26.25 -6.89
C PRO A 987 -22.86 -25.10 -7.87
N ASN A 988 -22.80 -25.40 -9.17
CA ASN A 988 -22.57 -24.38 -10.19
C ASN A 988 -23.25 -24.79 -11.50
N LEU A 989 -24.44 -24.24 -11.75
CA LEU A 989 -25.18 -24.41 -13.00
C LEU A 989 -25.06 -23.12 -13.82
N THR A 990 -24.56 -23.23 -15.05
CA THR A 990 -24.31 -22.09 -15.95
C THR A 990 -25.36 -21.96 -17.06
N ALA A 991 -26.18 -23.01 -17.29
CA ALA A 991 -27.27 -23.02 -18.27
C ALA A 991 -28.41 -23.93 -17.77
N SER A 992 -29.66 -23.63 -18.18
CA SER A 992 -30.82 -24.45 -17.85
C SER A 992 -30.60 -25.90 -18.26
N THR A 993 -30.80 -26.82 -17.32
CA THR A 993 -30.53 -28.25 -17.52
C THR A 993 -31.65 -29.08 -16.91
N THR A 994 -32.13 -30.09 -17.63
CA THR A 994 -33.12 -31.06 -17.13
C THR A 994 -32.42 -32.26 -16.51
N PHE A 995 -32.82 -32.60 -15.29
CA PHE A 995 -32.38 -33.81 -14.59
C PHE A 995 -33.54 -34.80 -14.50
N TYR A 996 -33.27 -36.08 -14.23
CA TYR A 996 -34.29 -37.13 -14.33
C TYR A 996 -34.36 -37.99 -13.07
N ALA A 997 -35.54 -38.04 -12.44
CA ALA A 997 -35.80 -38.79 -11.22
C ALA A 997 -36.45 -40.15 -11.51
N GLN A 998 -35.97 -41.22 -10.87
CA GLN A 998 -36.47 -42.59 -11.02
C GLN A 998 -36.66 -43.28 -9.65
N ASN A 999 -37.63 -44.19 -9.56
CA ASN A 999 -37.73 -45.16 -8.45
C ASN A 999 -36.74 -46.32 -8.66
N GLY A 1000 -36.08 -46.80 -7.59
CA GLY A 1000 -35.27 -48.02 -7.65
C GLY A 1000 -36.04 -49.28 -7.23
N ASN A 1001 -36.59 -50.08 -8.17
CA ASN A 1001 -37.09 -51.44 -7.88
C ASN A 1001 -36.84 -52.46 -9.03
N THR A 1002 -37.33 -53.71 -8.92
CA THR A 1002 -37.08 -54.81 -9.88
C THR A 1002 -37.97 -54.79 -11.14
N CYS A 1003 -39.11 -54.09 -11.12
CA CYS A 1003 -40.00 -53.92 -12.29
C CYS A 1003 -39.67 -52.59 -12.99
N ASN A 1004 -38.47 -52.49 -13.54
CA ASN A 1004 -37.98 -51.25 -14.17
C ASN A 1004 -38.58 -51.05 -15.57
N ASN A 1005 -39.80 -50.55 -15.65
CA ASN A 1005 -40.17 -49.78 -16.83
C ASN A 1005 -39.33 -48.49 -16.83
N GLN A 1006 -38.67 -48.19 -17.96
CA GLN A 1006 -37.64 -47.17 -18.11
C GLN A 1006 -38.13 -45.71 -18.04
N ASN A 1007 -39.30 -45.45 -17.43
CA ASN A 1007 -39.87 -44.12 -17.41
C ASN A 1007 -39.30 -43.31 -16.23
N ARG A 1008 -38.53 -42.26 -16.54
CA ARG A 1008 -38.02 -41.29 -15.56
C ARG A 1008 -38.82 -39.99 -15.63
N THR A 1009 -38.95 -39.32 -14.49
CA THR A 1009 -39.61 -38.02 -14.40
C THR A 1009 -38.58 -36.91 -14.66
N PRO A 1010 -38.74 -36.08 -15.71
CA PRO A 1010 -37.89 -34.90 -15.92
C PRO A 1010 -38.16 -33.85 -14.84
N VAL A 1011 -37.10 -33.20 -14.39
CA VAL A 1011 -37.10 -32.13 -13.38
C VAL A 1011 -36.16 -31.02 -13.85
N ASP A 1012 -36.72 -29.88 -14.19
CA ASP A 1012 -35.96 -28.77 -14.76
C ASP A 1012 -35.27 -27.93 -13.67
N ALA A 1013 -33.98 -27.66 -13.88
CA ALA A 1013 -33.22 -26.63 -13.19
C ALA A 1013 -33.02 -25.46 -14.15
N THR A 1014 -33.83 -24.42 -14.01
CA THR A 1014 -33.91 -23.31 -14.98
C THR A 1014 -32.99 -22.16 -14.57
N ILE A 1015 -32.09 -21.77 -15.47
CA ILE A 1015 -31.32 -20.53 -15.40
C ILE A 1015 -32.01 -19.48 -16.27
N HIS A 1016 -32.55 -18.45 -15.64
CA HIS A 1016 -32.97 -17.25 -16.34
C HIS A 1016 -31.76 -16.34 -16.57
N PRO A 1017 -31.56 -15.83 -17.81
CA PRO A 1017 -30.52 -14.84 -18.07
C PRO A 1017 -30.78 -13.59 -17.21
N LEU A 1018 -29.71 -12.92 -16.79
CA LEU A 1018 -29.86 -11.62 -16.14
C LEU A 1018 -30.43 -10.63 -17.17
N PRO A 1019 -31.36 -9.74 -16.77
CA PRO A 1019 -31.85 -8.70 -17.67
C PRO A 1019 -30.69 -7.84 -18.18
N SER A 1020 -30.68 -7.57 -19.48
CA SER A 1020 -29.67 -6.71 -20.10
C SER A 1020 -30.15 -5.27 -20.07
N VAL A 1021 -29.74 -4.53 -19.04
CA VAL A 1021 -29.90 -3.07 -18.97
C VAL A 1021 -28.58 -2.40 -19.34
N ASN A 1022 -28.64 -1.40 -20.21
CA ASN A 1022 -27.49 -0.64 -20.69
C ASN A 1022 -27.94 0.80 -20.94
N LEU A 1023 -27.49 1.72 -20.09
CA LEU A 1023 -27.72 3.15 -20.16
C LEU A 1023 -26.78 3.84 -21.15
N GLY A 1024 -25.76 3.14 -21.64
CA GLY A 1024 -24.76 3.64 -22.58
C GLY A 1024 -23.48 4.12 -21.87
N ASN A 1025 -22.56 4.69 -22.65
CA ASN A 1025 -21.33 5.25 -22.10
C ASN A 1025 -21.61 6.52 -21.29
N ASP A 1026 -20.77 6.78 -20.30
CA ASP A 1026 -20.70 8.07 -19.61
C ASP A 1026 -20.67 9.22 -20.62
N THR A 1027 -21.55 10.20 -20.43
CA THR A 1027 -21.86 11.18 -21.47
C THR A 1027 -21.93 12.60 -20.93
N ILE A 1028 -21.41 13.53 -21.74
CA ILE A 1028 -21.46 14.97 -21.51
C ILE A 1028 -22.52 15.54 -22.46
N VAL A 1029 -23.53 16.24 -21.93
CA VAL A 1029 -24.69 16.76 -22.68
C VAL A 1029 -24.97 18.21 -22.35
N THR A 1030 -25.59 18.98 -23.25
CA THR A 1030 -25.75 20.45 -23.06
C THR A 1030 -27.05 20.90 -22.40
N GLY A 1031 -27.86 19.95 -21.99
CA GLY A 1031 -29.12 20.13 -21.26
C GLY A 1031 -29.56 18.79 -20.67
N PRO A 1032 -30.76 18.73 -20.06
CA PRO A 1032 -31.29 17.49 -19.53
C PRO A 1032 -31.35 16.40 -20.61
N ILE A 1033 -30.85 15.21 -20.29
CA ILE A 1033 -30.93 14.04 -21.17
C ILE A 1033 -31.95 13.06 -20.59
N THR A 1034 -32.75 12.47 -21.46
CA THR A 1034 -33.61 11.33 -21.07
C THR A 1034 -32.75 10.07 -21.05
N LEU A 1035 -32.59 9.47 -19.88
CA LEU A 1035 -32.02 8.15 -19.72
C LEU A 1035 -33.13 7.12 -19.87
N ASP A 1036 -32.90 6.11 -20.70
CA ASP A 1036 -33.85 5.02 -20.96
C ASP A 1036 -33.20 3.70 -20.57
N ALA A 1037 -33.77 3.01 -19.58
CA ALA A 1037 -33.31 1.70 -19.16
C ALA A 1037 -33.67 0.59 -20.17
N GLY A 1038 -34.44 0.91 -21.22
CA GLY A 1038 -34.98 -0.02 -22.20
C GLY A 1038 -36.34 -0.58 -21.80
N ALA A 1039 -37.22 -0.82 -22.77
CA ALA A 1039 -38.55 -1.39 -22.51
C ALA A 1039 -38.48 -2.92 -22.28
N GLY A 1040 -39.48 -3.47 -21.60
CA GLY A 1040 -39.64 -4.92 -21.41
C GLY A 1040 -39.38 -5.44 -19.99
N PHE A 1041 -39.05 -4.57 -19.05
CA PHE A 1041 -38.92 -4.90 -17.63
C PHE A 1041 -40.24 -4.72 -16.87
N THR A 1042 -40.46 -5.54 -15.85
CA THR A 1042 -41.63 -5.50 -14.95
C THR A 1042 -41.51 -4.43 -13.87
N SER A 1043 -40.28 -4.03 -13.50
CA SER A 1043 -40.04 -2.87 -12.63
C SER A 1043 -38.74 -2.15 -12.97
N TYR A 1044 -38.72 -0.87 -12.65
CA TYR A 1044 -37.56 0.02 -12.75
C TYR A 1044 -37.39 0.68 -11.38
N ASN A 1045 -36.16 0.80 -10.91
CA ASN A 1045 -35.85 1.48 -9.67
C ASN A 1045 -34.59 2.32 -9.85
N TRP A 1046 -34.77 3.63 -10.01
CA TRP A 1046 -33.70 4.57 -10.24
C TRP A 1046 -33.13 5.11 -8.93
N SER A 1047 -31.86 5.53 -8.91
CA SER A 1047 -31.26 6.26 -7.77
C SER A 1047 -32.02 7.54 -7.40
N THR A 1048 -32.78 8.09 -8.34
CA THR A 1048 -33.66 9.26 -8.12
C THR A 1048 -34.95 8.92 -7.37
N GLY A 1049 -35.23 7.64 -7.12
CA GLY A 1049 -36.48 7.13 -6.56
C GLY A 1049 -37.62 6.95 -7.57
N ALA A 1050 -37.37 7.22 -8.86
CA ALA A 1050 -38.36 7.00 -9.93
C ALA A 1050 -38.52 5.52 -10.27
N THR A 1051 -39.72 5.13 -10.74
CA THR A 1051 -40.06 3.75 -11.12
C THR A 1051 -40.49 3.58 -12.58
N THR A 1052 -40.25 4.60 -13.39
CA THR A 1052 -40.57 4.62 -14.82
C THR A 1052 -39.44 4.06 -15.67
N GLN A 1053 -39.75 3.60 -16.89
CA GLN A 1053 -38.75 3.10 -17.84
C GLN A 1053 -37.65 4.13 -18.14
N THR A 1054 -38.06 5.41 -18.23
CA THR A 1054 -37.16 6.52 -18.49
C THR A 1054 -37.19 7.52 -17.35
N ILE A 1055 -36.07 8.22 -17.16
CA ILE A 1055 -35.98 9.41 -16.31
C ILE A 1055 -35.32 10.54 -17.09
N VAL A 1056 -35.59 11.79 -16.69
CA VAL A 1056 -34.85 12.95 -17.20
C VAL A 1056 -33.73 13.25 -16.22
N ALA A 1057 -32.48 12.99 -16.63
CA ALA A 1057 -31.28 13.41 -15.92
C ALA A 1057 -31.06 14.91 -16.19
N GLY A 1058 -31.48 15.74 -15.23
CA GLY A 1058 -31.45 17.21 -15.30
C GLY A 1058 -30.33 17.86 -14.50
N VAL A 1059 -29.48 17.08 -13.82
CA VAL A 1059 -28.29 17.55 -13.12
C VAL A 1059 -27.10 16.64 -13.43
N SER A 1060 -25.88 17.16 -13.29
CA SER A 1060 -24.68 16.33 -13.42
C SER A 1060 -24.56 15.40 -12.21
N ASP A 1061 -24.72 14.09 -12.42
CA ASP A 1061 -24.65 13.07 -11.36
C ASP A 1061 -24.42 11.67 -11.97
N THR A 1062 -24.17 10.68 -11.12
CA THR A 1062 -24.19 9.27 -11.49
C THR A 1062 -25.60 8.71 -11.30
N TYR A 1063 -26.21 8.28 -12.39
CA TYR A 1063 -27.53 7.67 -12.38
C TYR A 1063 -27.39 6.15 -12.45
N ILE A 1064 -28.07 5.45 -11.55
CA ILE A 1064 -28.17 3.99 -11.57
C ILE A 1064 -29.63 3.60 -11.71
N VAL A 1065 -29.90 2.60 -12.55
CA VAL A 1065 -31.19 1.93 -12.60
C VAL A 1065 -31.00 0.47 -12.24
N THR A 1066 -31.86 -0.06 -11.38
CA THR A 1066 -32.05 -1.50 -11.22
C THR A 1066 -33.35 -1.88 -11.90
N VAL A 1067 -33.30 -2.83 -12.84
CA VAL A 1067 -34.49 -3.33 -13.55
C VAL A 1067 -34.80 -4.76 -13.13
N GLN A 1068 -36.08 -5.13 -13.18
CA GLN A 1068 -36.53 -6.50 -12.97
C GLN A 1068 -37.23 -7.02 -14.22
N ASP A 1069 -36.90 -8.22 -14.70
CA ASP A 1069 -37.60 -8.82 -15.85
C ASP A 1069 -38.89 -9.56 -15.46
N ALA A 1070 -39.55 -10.18 -16.45
CA ALA A 1070 -40.76 -10.99 -16.23
C ALA A 1070 -40.51 -12.30 -15.45
N ASN A 1071 -39.25 -12.74 -15.34
CA ASN A 1071 -38.85 -13.93 -14.58
C ASN A 1071 -38.44 -13.59 -13.13
N GLY A 1072 -38.54 -12.30 -12.74
CA GLY A 1072 -38.19 -11.82 -11.41
C GLY A 1072 -36.69 -11.58 -11.21
N CYS A 1073 -35.87 -11.63 -12.27
CA CYS A 1073 -34.43 -11.41 -12.23
C CYS A 1073 -34.08 -9.93 -12.23
N PHE A 1074 -33.05 -9.54 -11.47
CA PHE A 1074 -32.59 -8.17 -11.36
C PHE A 1074 -31.21 -7.99 -11.99
N ASN A 1075 -31.00 -6.83 -12.61
CA ASN A 1075 -29.69 -6.36 -13.01
C ASN A 1075 -29.68 -4.82 -12.96
N SER A 1076 -28.51 -4.23 -12.88
CA SER A 1076 -28.36 -2.78 -12.80
C SER A 1076 -27.30 -2.29 -13.76
N ASP A 1077 -27.46 -1.05 -14.21
CA ASP A 1077 -26.42 -0.34 -14.94
C ASP A 1077 -26.28 1.11 -14.46
N THR A 1078 -25.09 1.65 -14.64
CA THR A 1078 -24.70 2.99 -14.19
C THR A 1078 -24.28 3.84 -15.37
N ILE A 1079 -24.69 5.11 -15.37
CA ILE A 1079 -24.20 6.13 -16.31
C ILE A 1079 -23.86 7.41 -15.57
N VAL A 1080 -22.69 7.97 -15.85
CA VAL A 1080 -22.32 9.31 -15.41
C VAL A 1080 -22.80 10.31 -16.45
N VAL A 1081 -23.76 11.15 -16.07
CA VAL A 1081 -24.24 12.25 -16.93
C VAL A 1081 -23.60 13.53 -16.44
N THR A 1082 -22.93 14.24 -17.35
CA THR A 1082 -22.42 15.60 -17.09
C THR A 1082 -23.20 16.59 -17.94
N ILE A 1083 -24.03 17.44 -17.32
CA ILE A 1083 -24.77 18.49 -18.02
C ILE A 1083 -23.93 19.76 -18.09
N SER A 1084 -23.44 20.06 -19.27
CA SER A 1084 -22.69 21.25 -19.64
C SER A 1084 -23.59 22.23 -20.38
N VAL A 1085 -24.30 23.15 -19.71
CA VAL A 1085 -25.08 24.21 -20.39
C VAL A 1085 -24.25 24.93 -21.46
N GLY A 1086 -24.45 24.57 -22.72
CA GLY A 1086 -23.51 24.87 -23.80
C GLY A 1086 -23.71 26.26 -24.39
N LEU A 1087 -22.62 26.94 -24.75
CA LEU A 1087 -22.69 27.85 -25.90
C LEU A 1087 -22.86 26.95 -27.14
N ASN A 1088 -24.06 27.03 -27.72
CA ASN A 1088 -24.67 26.11 -28.69
C ASN A 1088 -23.94 25.88 -30.03
N GLU A 1089 -24.41 24.81 -30.68
CA GLU A 1089 -24.18 24.28 -32.02
C GLU A 1089 -23.66 25.22 -33.12
N ILE A 1090 -22.81 24.61 -33.95
CA ILE A 1090 -22.23 25.04 -35.21
C ILE A 1090 -23.24 25.79 -36.10
N SER A 1091 -23.08 27.11 -36.21
CA SER A 1091 -23.36 27.89 -37.43
C SER A 1091 -22.78 29.31 -37.34
N ASN A 1092 -21.45 29.44 -37.43
CA ASN A 1092 -20.82 30.63 -38.01
C ASN A 1092 -19.66 30.17 -38.89
N ILE A 1093 -19.95 30.11 -40.19
CA ILE A 1093 -18.99 29.80 -41.24
C ILE A 1093 -17.87 30.84 -41.19
N GLN A 1094 -16.69 30.43 -40.69
CA GLN A 1094 -15.43 31.13 -40.93
C GLN A 1094 -14.93 30.68 -42.31
N VAL A 1095 -15.14 31.50 -43.35
CA VAL A 1095 -14.59 31.20 -44.69
C VAL A 1095 -13.13 31.65 -44.72
N MET A 1096 -12.20 30.70 -44.78
CA MET A 1096 -10.78 30.97 -45.05
C MET A 1096 -10.54 30.85 -46.56
N ALA A 1097 -10.41 31.98 -47.26
CA ALA A 1097 -10.04 32.03 -48.67
C ALA A 1097 -8.53 32.27 -48.82
N VAL A 1098 -7.85 31.40 -49.56
CA VAL A 1098 -6.41 31.46 -49.83
C VAL A 1098 -6.20 31.69 -51.32
N TYR A 1099 -5.76 32.89 -51.71
CA TYR A 1099 -5.63 33.25 -53.12
C TYR A 1099 -4.49 34.26 -53.39
N PRO A 1100 -3.80 34.20 -54.55
CA PRO A 1100 -3.91 33.12 -55.53
C PRO A 1100 -3.37 31.79 -54.98
N ASN A 1101 -3.92 30.67 -55.44
CA ASN A 1101 -3.46 29.33 -55.08
C ASN A 1101 -3.68 28.40 -56.31
N PRO A 1102 -2.63 28.08 -57.10
CA PRO A 1102 -1.22 28.22 -56.76
C PRO A 1102 -0.71 29.67 -56.67
N ALA A 1103 0.18 29.94 -55.71
CA ALA A 1103 0.82 31.23 -55.47
C ALA A 1103 2.28 31.18 -55.97
N GLU A 1104 2.80 32.25 -56.55
CA GLU A 1104 4.21 32.30 -56.98
C GLU A 1104 5.10 32.95 -55.91
N ASN A 1105 4.87 34.24 -55.65
CA ASN A 1105 5.71 35.02 -54.72
C ASN A 1105 4.96 35.57 -53.51
N GLU A 1106 3.62 35.60 -53.53
CA GLU A 1106 2.81 36.11 -52.42
C GLU A 1106 1.44 35.42 -52.38
N VAL A 1107 0.86 35.30 -51.18
CA VAL A 1107 -0.48 34.76 -50.97
C VAL A 1107 -1.30 35.66 -50.03
N PHE A 1108 -2.56 35.87 -50.39
CA PHE A 1108 -3.54 36.49 -49.51
C PHE A 1108 -4.35 35.43 -48.78
N ILE A 1109 -4.49 35.62 -47.47
CA ILE A 1109 -5.38 34.83 -46.61
C ILE A 1109 -6.45 35.79 -46.12
N GLU A 1110 -7.68 35.56 -46.56
CA GLU A 1110 -8.85 36.34 -46.16
C GLU A 1110 -9.78 35.47 -45.33
N ILE A 1111 -10.14 35.99 -44.15
CA ILE A 1111 -10.95 35.32 -43.14
C ILE A 1111 -12.18 36.19 -42.94
N SER A 1112 -13.31 35.74 -43.47
CA SER A 1112 -14.59 36.47 -43.38
C SER A 1112 -15.46 35.92 -42.24
N ASN A 1113 -16.20 36.81 -41.56
CA ASN A 1113 -17.05 36.52 -40.41
C ASN A 1113 -16.31 35.96 -39.18
N ALA A 1114 -15.04 36.34 -38.97
CA ALA A 1114 -14.33 36.00 -37.75
C ALA A 1114 -15.01 36.64 -36.54
N VAL A 1115 -15.39 35.83 -35.56
CA VAL A 1115 -15.81 36.32 -34.25
C VAL A 1115 -14.66 37.14 -33.65
N LYS A 1116 -14.95 38.30 -33.08
CA LYS A 1116 -13.94 39.23 -32.55
C LYS A 1116 -13.00 38.52 -31.57
N GLY A 1117 -11.70 38.52 -31.87
CA GLY A 1117 -10.67 37.86 -31.04
C GLY A 1117 -9.34 37.71 -31.78
N ASN A 1118 -8.32 37.22 -31.06
CA ASN A 1118 -7.01 36.93 -31.64
C ASN A 1118 -7.08 35.62 -32.46
N VAL A 1119 -6.51 35.65 -33.66
CA VAL A 1119 -6.40 34.49 -34.57
C VAL A 1119 -4.93 34.30 -34.96
N GLN A 1120 -4.45 33.07 -34.83
CA GLN A 1120 -3.11 32.69 -35.24
C GLN A 1120 -3.16 32.08 -36.64
N ILE A 1121 -2.31 32.56 -37.55
CA ILE A 1121 -2.17 32.04 -38.90
C ILE A 1121 -0.78 31.43 -39.04
N LYS A 1122 -0.72 30.14 -39.36
CA LYS A 1122 0.52 29.40 -39.60
C LYS A 1122 0.59 28.96 -41.06
N VAL A 1123 1.69 29.21 -41.75
CA VAL A 1123 2.02 28.56 -43.02
C VAL A 1123 3.17 27.60 -42.78
N MET A 1124 2.96 26.33 -43.07
CA MET A 1124 3.86 25.23 -42.73
C MET A 1124 4.02 24.26 -43.90
N ASP A 1125 5.18 23.63 -44.04
CA ASP A 1125 5.33 22.55 -45.01
C ASP A 1125 4.60 21.26 -44.56
N MET A 1126 4.61 20.24 -45.40
CA MET A 1126 3.94 18.96 -45.13
C MET A 1126 4.57 18.16 -43.97
N ASN A 1127 5.76 18.55 -43.48
CA ASN A 1127 6.42 17.93 -42.33
C ASN A 1127 6.16 18.72 -41.03
N GLY A 1128 5.31 19.75 -41.09
CA GLY A 1128 4.93 20.57 -39.95
C GLY A 1128 5.89 21.70 -39.64
N LYS A 1129 6.93 21.94 -40.46
CA LYS A 1129 7.85 23.05 -40.24
C LYS A 1129 7.15 24.36 -40.57
N ILE A 1130 7.03 25.22 -39.56
CA ILE A 1130 6.35 26.51 -39.68
C ILE A 1130 7.30 27.54 -40.29
N TYR A 1131 6.90 28.12 -41.43
CA TYR A 1131 7.63 29.16 -42.14
C TYR A 1131 7.07 30.55 -41.86
N ILE A 1132 5.77 30.64 -41.61
CA ILE A 1132 5.10 31.88 -41.23
C ILE A 1132 4.23 31.58 -40.02
N PHE A 1133 4.33 32.44 -39.02
CA PHE A 1133 3.48 32.46 -37.84
C PHE A 1133 3.07 33.92 -37.61
N ASP A 1134 1.78 34.20 -37.65
CA ASP A 1134 1.24 35.55 -37.46
C ASP A 1134 0.08 35.51 -36.48
N ASP A 1135 0.22 36.26 -35.39
CA ASP A 1135 -0.86 36.51 -34.43
C ASP A 1135 -1.58 37.79 -34.83
N ALA A 1136 -2.76 37.63 -35.42
CA ALA A 1136 -3.54 38.72 -35.99
C ALA A 1136 -4.82 38.96 -35.18
N SER A 1137 -5.13 40.23 -34.92
CA SER A 1137 -6.38 40.64 -34.26
C SER A 1137 -7.10 41.68 -35.11
N ASP A 1138 -8.37 41.46 -35.44
CA ASP A 1138 -9.23 42.51 -36.02
C ASP A 1138 -10.59 42.54 -35.32
N ASN A 1139 -10.91 43.71 -34.75
CA ASN A 1139 -12.16 43.96 -34.02
C ASN A 1139 -13.37 44.20 -34.93
N LYS A 1140 -13.19 44.18 -36.26
CA LYS A 1140 -14.26 44.41 -37.25
C LYS A 1140 -14.79 43.14 -37.93
N GLY A 1141 -14.20 41.97 -37.66
CA GLY A 1141 -14.75 40.66 -38.06
C GLY A 1141 -14.41 40.14 -39.46
N ASN A 1142 -13.61 40.85 -40.26
CA ASN A 1142 -13.05 40.35 -41.53
C ASN A 1142 -11.54 40.65 -41.59
N LEU A 1143 -10.70 39.62 -41.51
CA LEU A 1143 -9.24 39.75 -41.44
C LEU A 1143 -8.60 39.33 -42.76
N ARG A 1144 -7.86 40.24 -43.41
CA ARG A 1144 -7.04 39.92 -44.59
C ARG A 1144 -5.56 40.13 -44.30
N ARG A 1145 -4.74 39.15 -44.66
CA ARG A 1145 -3.27 39.17 -44.52
C ARG A 1145 -2.62 38.79 -45.85
N ASN A 1146 -1.53 39.48 -46.20
CA ASN A 1146 -0.71 39.16 -47.36
C ASN A 1146 0.65 38.68 -46.87
N TYR A 1147 1.11 37.54 -47.38
CA TYR A 1147 2.41 36.98 -47.04
C TYR A 1147 3.26 36.82 -48.29
N GLN A 1148 4.50 37.32 -48.22
CA GLN A 1148 5.50 37.15 -49.27
C GLN A 1148 6.18 35.80 -49.10
N LEU A 1149 6.09 34.96 -50.12
CA LEU A 1149 6.55 33.58 -50.14
C LEU A 1149 7.67 33.31 -51.16
N GLY A 1150 8.14 34.32 -51.91
CA GLY A 1150 9.14 34.14 -52.99
C GLY A 1150 10.50 33.55 -52.59
N ASN A 1151 10.79 33.45 -51.28
CA ASN A 1151 11.99 32.81 -50.75
C ASN A 1151 11.76 31.35 -50.31
N LEU A 1152 10.52 30.86 -50.35
CA LEU A 1152 10.16 29.48 -50.05
C LEU A 1152 10.30 28.61 -51.30
N ALA A 1153 10.72 27.35 -51.12
CA ALA A 1153 10.86 26.43 -52.23
C ALA A 1153 9.48 26.07 -52.81
N LYS A 1154 9.40 25.94 -54.13
CA LYS A 1154 8.19 25.52 -54.84
C LYS A 1154 7.70 24.17 -54.30
N GLY A 1155 6.43 24.06 -53.92
CA GLY A 1155 5.93 22.90 -53.19
C GLY A 1155 4.55 23.12 -52.56
N ILE A 1156 4.05 22.10 -51.86
CA ILE A 1156 2.76 22.16 -51.14
C ILE A 1156 3.02 22.53 -49.69
N TYR A 1157 2.28 23.53 -49.22
CA TYR A 1157 2.27 24.01 -47.85
C TYR A 1157 0.83 23.94 -47.30
N LEU A 1158 0.70 23.90 -45.98
CA LEU A 1158 -0.56 23.94 -45.25
C LEU A 1158 -0.65 25.26 -44.49
N ILE A 1159 -1.81 25.87 -44.56
CA ILE A 1159 -2.16 27.05 -43.80
C ILE A 1159 -3.09 26.61 -42.68
N GLN A 1160 -2.68 26.79 -41.44
CA GLN A 1160 -3.47 26.48 -40.26
C GLN A 1160 -3.87 27.76 -39.54
N LEU A 1161 -5.18 27.96 -39.41
CA LEU A 1161 -5.80 29.03 -38.66
C LEU A 1161 -6.22 28.50 -37.28
N ILE A 1162 -5.84 29.17 -36.21
CA ILE A 1162 -6.16 28.79 -34.83
C ILE A 1162 -6.85 29.95 -34.14
N SER A 1163 -8.05 29.73 -33.62
CA SER A 1163 -8.82 30.71 -32.85
C SER A 1163 -9.38 30.08 -31.59
N GLU A 1164 -9.86 30.90 -30.65
CA GLU A 1164 -10.61 30.44 -29.46
C GLU A 1164 -11.87 29.62 -29.82
N SER A 1165 -12.36 29.76 -31.05
CA SER A 1165 -13.52 29.03 -31.57
C SER A 1165 -13.16 27.72 -32.28
N GLY A 1166 -11.87 27.41 -32.45
CA GLY A 1166 -11.39 26.18 -33.10
C GLY A 1166 -10.29 26.40 -34.14
N VAL A 1167 -9.90 25.30 -34.79
CA VAL A 1167 -8.79 25.24 -35.76
C VAL A 1167 -9.32 24.90 -37.15
N SER A 1168 -8.86 25.61 -38.18
CA SER A 1168 -9.19 25.36 -39.59
C SER A 1168 -7.90 25.24 -40.42
N VAL A 1169 -7.88 24.38 -41.44
CA VAL A 1169 -6.68 24.11 -42.26
C VAL A 1169 -7.00 24.18 -43.75
N SER A 1170 -6.20 24.94 -44.51
CA SER A 1170 -6.30 25.08 -45.97
C SER A 1170 -4.97 24.78 -46.66
N LYS A 1171 -5.00 24.12 -47.81
CA LYS A 1171 -3.81 23.82 -48.61
C LYS A 1171 -3.36 25.02 -49.44
N LEU A 1172 -2.07 25.28 -49.53
CA LEU A 1172 -1.41 26.27 -50.39
C LEU A 1172 -0.38 25.59 -51.31
N VAL A 1173 -0.43 25.86 -52.60
CA VAL A 1173 0.55 25.38 -53.58
C VAL A 1173 1.42 26.55 -54.00
N LEU A 1174 2.74 26.44 -53.84
CA LEU A 1174 3.71 27.45 -54.28
C LEU A 1174 4.40 26.98 -55.57
N GLN A 1175 4.30 27.75 -56.66
CA GLN A 1175 4.71 27.33 -58.01
C GLN A 1175 5.88 28.06 -58.63
#